data_AF-A0A933AR88-F1
#
_entry.id   AF-A0A933AR88-F1
#
_cell.length_a   1.000
_cell.length_b   1.000
_cell.length_c   1.000
_cell.angle_alpha   90.00
_cell.angle_beta   90.00
_cell.angle_gamma   90.00
#
_symmetry.space_group_name_H-M   'P 1'
#
loop_
_entity.id
_entity.type
_entity.pdbx_description
1 polymer ?
#
loop_
_entity_poly.entity_id
_entity_poly.type
_entity_poly.pdbx_seq_one_letter_code
_entity_poly.pdbx_strand_id
1 'polypeptide(L)'
;MQSFPASVGEIAEQDRLQSHRYVTFARSITVSLTHTCHNRCGYCGFRVVGDGVLLLAEGVDAMRRGVKQGCRELLIMSGERPWLEDGFPLDEAGFIAHVREFCLAAMRLGLLPHSNMGILTLDELRLLKDVNASMGLMLETANDNLEAHRGPVGKRVEERIAHIENAGKLRIPFTTGILVGIGESRDDRREALKVIKSLADRYGHIQEVIVQNFKPKPGTTMQDWPEVSFEEVAEAVGWAHEQLPGVSIQVPPNLNADVVPLLDQGARDLGGISLEIDHVNPECQWPPVERLGASLASYGYYLQERLPVYPEVDADIFAAADTLRRELVGDVVTYVVNCNVNFTNICVANCLFCGFCRKHTDADAYVFSMDTVFEKLERAIGLGATETCMQGGLNPHLDLDFYTNLLRAIKQRFPALHIHAFSPMEVWTMSQRSGLAVEEVLRHLKDSGLDSIPGTAAEILVDDVRRQICPNKLSTAEWIQVITTAHRIGIRTTATMMFGHIEGWPERIRHLEVIRNIQLETGGFTEFVMLPFVSFNTRLAHRYRLGPISLEEVLKVNAYSRLFFGKDLVNIQNSWVKIGVEGAIRSLSCGANDFGGTLMEENISRSAGADHGQFLTREEIEAAIRRAGRIPMERDTLYNLIGPSSART
;
A
#
# COMPACT_ATOMS: atom_id res chain seq x y z
N MET A 1 -42.88 17.67 -9.91
CA MET A 1 -42.05 16.57 -10.43
C MET A 1 -40.64 16.76 -9.90
N GLN A 2 -40.32 16.10 -8.78
CA GLN A 2 -38.97 16.10 -8.23
C GLN A 2 -38.15 15.09 -9.04
N SER A 3 -37.07 15.56 -9.67
CA SER A 3 -36.09 14.71 -10.32
C SER A 3 -35.46 13.81 -9.26
N PHE A 4 -35.59 12.50 -9.43
CA PHE A 4 -34.88 11.53 -8.61
C PHE A 4 -33.37 11.69 -8.83
N PRO A 5 -32.53 11.58 -7.79
CA PRO A 5 -31.09 11.51 -7.99
C PRO A 5 -30.73 10.24 -8.75
N ALA A 6 -29.69 10.36 -9.56
CA ALA A 6 -29.13 9.33 -10.43
C ALA A 6 -29.05 7.95 -9.73
N SER A 7 -29.37 6.90 -10.49
CA SER A 7 -29.34 5.52 -10.00
C SER A 7 -27.92 5.08 -9.61
N VAL A 8 -27.78 4.07 -8.77
CA VAL A 8 -26.49 3.48 -8.34
C VAL A 8 -25.59 3.11 -9.54
N GLY A 9 -26.19 2.79 -10.69
CA GLY A 9 -25.47 2.57 -11.94
C GLY A 9 -24.77 3.82 -12.48
N GLU A 10 -25.40 4.98 -12.40
CA GLU A 10 -24.86 6.25 -12.95
C GLU A 10 -23.73 6.83 -12.10
N ILE A 11 -23.73 6.62 -10.78
CA ILE A 11 -22.61 6.99 -9.88
C ILE A 11 -21.42 6.04 -10.11
N ALA A 12 -21.68 4.73 -10.22
CA ALA A 12 -20.64 3.74 -10.55
C ALA A 12 -20.07 3.94 -11.97
N GLU A 13 -20.86 4.48 -12.90
CA GLU A 13 -20.45 4.83 -14.25
C GLU A 13 -19.64 6.13 -14.29
N GLN A 14 -19.98 7.14 -13.48
CA GLN A 14 -19.15 8.35 -13.31
C GLN A 14 -17.83 8.08 -12.58
N ASP A 15 -17.81 7.21 -11.56
CA ASP A 15 -16.57 6.77 -10.89
C ASP A 15 -15.73 5.85 -11.78
N ARG A 16 -16.37 4.99 -12.60
CA ARG A 16 -15.68 4.29 -13.69
C ARG A 16 -15.06 5.32 -14.64
N LEU A 17 -15.79 6.33 -15.11
CA LEU A 17 -15.25 7.37 -15.99
C LEU A 17 -14.08 8.16 -15.38
N GLN A 18 -14.02 8.32 -14.04
CA GLN A 18 -12.85 8.89 -13.37
C GLN A 18 -11.66 7.92 -13.28
N SER A 19 -11.91 6.62 -13.04
CA SER A 19 -10.85 5.58 -13.02
C SER A 19 -10.13 5.43 -14.37
N HIS A 20 -10.79 5.75 -15.50
CA HIS A 20 -10.22 5.61 -16.85
C HIS A 20 -9.13 6.63 -17.17
N ARG A 21 -8.93 7.66 -16.33
CA ARG A 21 -7.91 8.69 -16.52
C ARG A 21 -6.62 8.43 -15.76
N TYR A 22 -6.58 7.46 -14.85
CA TYR A 22 -5.34 7.12 -14.16
C TYR A 22 -4.47 6.24 -15.03
N VAL A 23 -3.19 6.59 -15.09
CA VAL A 23 -2.15 5.81 -15.72
C VAL A 23 -1.11 5.53 -14.65
N THR A 24 -0.79 4.27 -14.41
CA THR A 24 0.11 3.88 -13.34
C THR A 24 1.53 3.67 -13.83
N PHE A 25 2.50 3.82 -12.91
CA PHE A 25 3.90 3.48 -13.12
C PHE A 25 4.54 3.15 -11.77
N ALA A 26 5.68 2.45 -11.78
CA ALA A 26 6.50 2.25 -10.60
C ALA A 26 7.87 2.91 -10.79
N ARG A 27 8.38 3.63 -9.78
CA ARG A 27 9.79 4.06 -9.76
C ARG A 27 10.65 2.86 -9.39
N SER A 28 11.45 2.38 -10.34
CA SER A 28 12.23 1.17 -10.17
C SER A 28 13.72 1.42 -10.24
N ILE A 29 14.48 0.49 -9.67
CA ILE A 29 15.91 0.32 -9.93
C ILE A 29 16.10 -1.10 -10.44
N THR A 30 16.86 -1.28 -11.51
CA THR A 30 17.09 -2.59 -12.12
C THR A 30 18.45 -3.13 -11.71
N VAL A 31 18.51 -4.41 -11.35
CA VAL A 31 19.76 -5.14 -11.15
C VAL A 31 19.73 -6.43 -11.97
N SER A 32 20.76 -6.65 -12.77
CA SER A 32 20.99 -7.92 -13.46
C SER A 32 21.94 -8.77 -12.62
N LEU A 33 21.46 -9.91 -12.10
CA LEU A 33 22.28 -10.82 -11.30
C LEU A 33 23.34 -11.53 -12.16
N THR A 34 23.01 -11.79 -13.42
CA THR A 34 23.94 -12.33 -14.42
C THR A 34 23.33 -12.18 -15.81
N HIS A 35 24.16 -11.94 -16.80
CA HIS A 35 23.79 -11.99 -18.22
C HIS A 35 24.03 -13.39 -18.84
N THR A 36 24.56 -14.34 -18.06
CA THR A 36 24.65 -15.75 -18.46
C THR A 36 23.25 -16.33 -18.59
N CYS A 37 22.93 -16.92 -19.74
CA CYS A 37 21.59 -17.43 -20.04
C CYS A 37 21.67 -18.69 -20.90
N HIS A 38 20.86 -19.70 -20.59
CA HIS A 38 20.82 -20.95 -21.34
C HIS A 38 20.15 -20.81 -22.72
N ASN A 39 19.17 -19.90 -22.85
CA ASN A 39 18.47 -19.68 -24.11
C ASN A 39 19.30 -18.93 -25.16
N ARG A 40 19.10 -19.24 -26.44
CA ARG A 40 19.76 -18.59 -27.59
C ARG A 40 18.72 -17.90 -28.50
N CYS A 41 18.03 -16.89 -27.97
CA CYS A 41 16.99 -16.16 -28.71
C CYS A 41 17.60 -15.24 -29.78
N GLY A 42 17.02 -15.23 -30.97
CA GLY A 42 17.53 -14.48 -32.13
C GLY A 42 17.45 -12.96 -32.01
N TYR A 43 16.55 -12.45 -31.16
CA TYR A 43 16.35 -11.01 -30.92
C TYR A 43 17.15 -10.47 -29.71
N CYS A 44 17.79 -11.34 -28.92
CA CYS A 44 18.20 -11.00 -27.56
C CYS A 44 19.65 -10.50 -27.50
N GLY A 45 19.84 -9.23 -27.14
CA GLY A 45 21.15 -8.65 -26.82
C GLY A 45 21.58 -8.80 -25.36
N PHE A 46 20.71 -9.34 -24.49
CA PHE A 46 20.98 -9.44 -23.04
C PHE A 46 22.02 -10.52 -22.70
N ARG A 47 22.11 -11.61 -23.49
CA ARG A 47 22.98 -12.75 -23.17
C ARG A 47 24.45 -12.41 -23.41
N VAL A 48 25.28 -12.61 -22.39
CA VAL A 48 26.75 -12.49 -22.48
C VAL A 48 27.41 -13.81 -22.09
N VAL A 49 28.36 -14.28 -22.90
CA VAL A 49 29.09 -15.53 -22.63
C VAL A 49 30.21 -15.26 -21.61
N GLY A 50 30.26 -16.09 -20.56
CA GLY A 50 31.30 -15.99 -19.54
C GLY A 50 31.12 -14.81 -18.57
N ASP A 51 29.90 -14.27 -18.48
CA ASP A 51 29.57 -13.24 -17.48
C ASP A 51 29.51 -13.85 -16.07
N GLY A 52 29.83 -13.03 -15.08
CA GLY A 52 29.85 -13.42 -13.67
C GLY A 52 28.48 -13.44 -13.02
N VAL A 53 28.48 -13.61 -11.70
CA VAL A 53 27.32 -13.39 -10.83
C VAL A 53 27.57 -12.12 -10.03
N LEU A 54 26.60 -11.19 -10.06
CA LEU A 54 26.65 -9.95 -9.32
C LEU A 54 26.75 -10.23 -7.82
N LEU A 55 27.76 -9.66 -7.16
CA LEU A 55 27.94 -9.84 -5.72
C LEU A 55 26.88 -9.05 -4.95
N LEU A 56 26.43 -9.60 -3.81
CA LEU A 56 25.43 -8.94 -2.97
C LEU A 56 25.86 -7.53 -2.53
N ALA A 57 27.14 -7.33 -2.23
CA ALA A 57 27.67 -6.02 -1.86
C ALA A 57 27.50 -4.98 -2.98
N GLU A 58 27.76 -5.36 -4.23
CA GLU A 58 27.61 -4.47 -5.40
C GLU A 58 26.13 -4.17 -5.68
N GLY A 59 25.27 -5.19 -5.57
CA GLY A 59 23.82 -5.04 -5.67
C GLY A 59 23.24 -4.10 -4.61
N VAL A 60 23.67 -4.24 -3.35
CA VAL A 60 23.25 -3.38 -2.24
C VAL A 60 23.62 -1.92 -2.49
N ASP A 61 24.77 -1.65 -3.10
CA ASP A 61 25.15 -0.28 -3.44
C ASP A 61 24.27 0.31 -4.54
N ALA A 62 23.85 -0.47 -5.53
CA ALA A 62 22.84 -0.07 -6.51
C ALA A 62 21.47 0.20 -5.85
N MET A 63 21.02 -0.70 -4.98
CA MET A 63 19.77 -0.54 -4.22
C MET A 63 19.77 0.75 -3.39
N ARG A 64 20.88 1.07 -2.70
CA ARG A 64 21.02 2.32 -1.93
C ARG A 64 20.91 3.57 -2.80
N ARG A 65 21.42 3.54 -4.05
CA ARG A 65 21.24 4.64 -5.01
C ARG A 65 19.77 4.79 -5.38
N GLY A 66 19.11 3.69 -5.74
CA GLY A 66 17.67 3.68 -6.05
C GLY A 66 16.82 4.25 -4.91
N VAL A 67 17.05 3.80 -3.67
CA VAL A 67 16.36 4.32 -2.48
C VAL A 67 16.54 5.83 -2.31
N LYS A 68 17.77 6.35 -2.49
CA LYS A 68 18.04 7.79 -2.41
C LYS A 68 17.30 8.61 -3.48
N GLN A 69 16.98 7.98 -4.60
CA GLN A 69 16.25 8.60 -5.71
C GLN A 69 14.73 8.32 -5.64
N GLY A 70 14.26 7.67 -4.58
CA GLY A 70 12.84 7.43 -4.33
C GLY A 70 12.28 6.19 -5.01
N CYS A 71 13.11 5.26 -5.52
CA CYS A 71 12.63 3.98 -6.03
C CYS A 71 11.92 3.19 -4.92
N ARG A 72 10.85 2.50 -5.30
CA ARG A 72 10.14 1.55 -4.44
C ARG A 72 10.22 0.12 -4.94
N GLU A 73 10.46 -0.05 -6.22
CA GLU A 73 10.62 -1.36 -6.85
C GLU A 73 12.10 -1.66 -7.10
N LEU A 74 12.50 -2.89 -6.81
CA LEU A 74 13.74 -3.47 -7.32
C LEU A 74 13.37 -4.50 -8.39
N LEU A 75 13.65 -4.18 -9.65
CA LEU A 75 13.52 -5.15 -10.74
C LEU A 75 14.78 -6.02 -10.78
N ILE A 76 14.64 -7.29 -10.40
CA ILE A 76 15.73 -8.25 -10.42
C ILE A 76 15.63 -9.06 -11.71
N MET A 77 16.68 -9.02 -12.52
CA MET A 77 16.77 -9.73 -13.78
C MET A 77 17.90 -10.76 -13.75
N SER A 78 17.73 -11.85 -14.50
CA SER A 78 18.76 -12.85 -14.73
C SER A 78 18.51 -13.52 -16.08
N GLY A 79 19.57 -14.07 -16.67
CA GLY A 79 19.38 -15.09 -17.70
C GLY A 79 18.68 -16.32 -17.13
N GLU A 80 18.04 -17.09 -18.02
CA GLU A 80 17.31 -18.30 -17.66
C GLU A 80 18.27 -19.46 -17.44
N ARG A 81 18.13 -20.16 -16.29
CA ARG A 81 18.91 -21.35 -15.90
C ARG A 81 20.43 -21.20 -16.14
N PRO A 82 21.08 -20.15 -15.62
CA PRO A 82 22.49 -19.87 -15.89
C PRO A 82 23.44 -20.99 -15.45
N TRP A 83 23.05 -21.77 -14.43
CA TRP A 83 23.81 -22.92 -13.91
C TRP A 83 23.96 -24.09 -14.88
N LEU A 84 23.22 -24.09 -16.01
CA LEU A 84 23.39 -25.06 -17.08
C LEU A 84 24.50 -24.69 -18.06
N GLU A 85 25.04 -23.47 -17.99
CA GLU A 85 26.14 -23.03 -18.84
C GLU A 85 27.49 -23.38 -18.21
N ASP A 86 28.41 -23.85 -19.05
CA ASP A 86 29.75 -24.26 -18.61
C ASP A 86 30.50 -23.10 -17.93
N GLY A 87 31.04 -23.36 -16.74
CA GLY A 87 31.84 -22.39 -15.99
C GLY A 87 31.05 -21.40 -15.15
N PHE A 88 29.71 -21.51 -15.09
CA PHE A 88 28.92 -20.71 -14.15
C PHE A 88 29.27 -21.09 -12.69
N PRO A 89 29.46 -20.11 -11.78
CA PRO A 89 30.11 -20.36 -10.49
C PRO A 89 29.19 -20.95 -9.41
N LEU A 90 27.87 -21.00 -9.62
CA LEU A 90 26.89 -21.49 -8.65
C LEU A 90 26.08 -22.64 -9.25
N ASP A 91 25.71 -23.61 -8.42
CA ASP A 91 24.69 -24.59 -8.79
C ASP A 91 23.28 -23.98 -8.66
N GLU A 92 22.26 -24.75 -9.02
CA GLU A 92 20.85 -24.34 -8.96
C GLU A 92 20.45 -23.85 -7.57
N ALA A 93 20.72 -24.65 -6.53
CA ALA A 93 20.37 -24.31 -5.15
C ALA A 93 21.11 -23.05 -4.66
N GLY A 94 22.40 -22.92 -4.96
CA GLY A 94 23.22 -21.76 -4.64
C GLY A 94 22.73 -20.49 -5.33
N PHE A 95 22.32 -20.58 -6.59
CA PHE A 95 21.77 -19.43 -7.31
C PHE A 95 20.43 -18.99 -6.74
N ILE A 96 19.51 -19.91 -6.45
CA ILE A 96 18.21 -19.57 -5.85
C ILE A 96 18.36 -18.98 -4.45
N ALA A 97 19.31 -19.49 -3.64
CA ALA A 97 19.66 -18.90 -2.35
C ALA A 97 20.18 -17.47 -2.50
N HIS A 98 21.05 -17.23 -3.49
CA HIS A 98 21.58 -15.89 -3.81
C HIS A 98 20.47 -14.90 -4.20
N VAL A 99 19.52 -15.32 -5.04
CA VAL A 99 18.32 -14.51 -5.38
C VAL A 99 17.53 -14.14 -4.13
N ARG A 100 17.28 -15.11 -3.25
CA ARG A 100 16.56 -14.89 -1.99
C ARG A 100 17.27 -13.87 -1.10
N GLU A 101 18.59 -13.97 -0.96
CA GLU A 101 19.38 -13.02 -0.17
C GLU A 101 19.31 -11.60 -0.73
N PHE A 102 19.36 -11.44 -2.06
CA PHE A 102 19.15 -10.16 -2.74
C PHE A 102 17.78 -9.57 -2.44
N CYS A 103 16.72 -10.37 -2.54
CA CYS A 103 15.37 -9.94 -2.22
C CYS A 103 15.23 -9.46 -0.77
N LEU A 104 15.77 -10.22 0.19
CA LEU A 104 15.75 -9.83 1.62
C LEU A 104 16.55 -8.56 1.87
N ALA A 105 17.72 -8.40 1.24
CA ALA A 105 18.51 -7.18 1.34
C ALA A 105 17.75 -5.95 0.80
N ALA A 106 17.05 -6.10 -0.32
CA ALA A 106 16.21 -5.06 -0.90
C ALA A 106 15.07 -4.65 0.04
N MET A 107 14.35 -5.64 0.61
CA MET A 107 13.28 -5.41 1.57
C MET A 107 13.76 -4.63 2.80
N ARG A 108 14.92 -4.99 3.37
CA ARG A 108 15.56 -4.24 4.48
C ARG A 108 15.89 -2.80 4.12
N LEU A 109 16.24 -2.55 2.86
CA LEU A 109 16.53 -1.21 2.36
C LEU A 109 15.27 -0.41 2.03
N GLY A 110 14.08 -1.03 2.03
CA GLY A 110 12.81 -0.40 1.69
C GLY A 110 12.43 -0.50 0.21
N LEU A 111 13.03 -1.43 -0.54
CA LEU A 111 12.64 -1.76 -1.90
C LEU A 111 11.82 -3.05 -1.92
N LEU A 112 10.84 -3.11 -2.82
CA LEU A 112 10.00 -4.28 -3.05
C LEU A 112 10.53 -5.06 -4.26
N PRO A 113 10.97 -6.32 -4.08
CA PRO A 113 11.48 -7.11 -5.19
C PRO A 113 10.39 -7.50 -6.19
N HIS A 114 10.70 -7.32 -7.47
CA HIS A 114 10.03 -7.90 -8.61
C HIS A 114 11.05 -8.76 -9.37
N SER A 115 10.92 -10.09 -9.31
CA SER A 115 11.94 -11.00 -9.89
C SER A 115 11.54 -11.58 -11.24
N ASN A 116 12.43 -11.42 -12.23
CA ASN A 116 12.36 -11.97 -13.59
C ASN A 116 13.54 -12.94 -13.83
N MET A 117 13.39 -14.18 -13.39
CA MET A 117 14.49 -15.19 -13.32
C MET A 117 14.49 -16.21 -14.46
N GLY A 118 13.63 -16.03 -15.46
CA GLY A 118 13.33 -17.08 -16.42
C GLY A 118 12.50 -18.20 -15.77
N ILE A 119 12.54 -19.39 -16.36
CA ILE A 119 11.73 -20.52 -15.90
C ILE A 119 12.27 -21.11 -14.60
N LEU A 120 11.45 -21.01 -13.56
CA LEU A 120 11.56 -21.68 -12.27
C LEU A 120 10.54 -22.82 -12.13
N THR A 121 10.90 -23.83 -11.36
CA THR A 121 10.04 -24.90 -10.88
C THR A 121 9.06 -24.41 -9.81
N LEU A 122 8.05 -25.23 -9.49
CA LEU A 122 7.08 -24.94 -8.43
C LEU A 122 7.74 -24.76 -7.05
N ASP A 123 8.79 -25.53 -6.76
CA ASP A 123 9.47 -25.48 -5.47
C ASP A 123 10.35 -24.23 -5.35
N GLU A 124 11.06 -23.86 -6.42
CA GLU A 124 11.83 -22.61 -6.47
C GLU A 124 10.93 -21.38 -6.35
N LEU A 125 9.78 -21.36 -7.04
CA LEU A 125 8.78 -20.31 -6.87
C LEU A 125 8.28 -20.22 -5.42
N ARG A 126 8.07 -21.37 -4.75
CA ARG A 126 7.67 -21.39 -3.34
C ARG A 126 8.75 -20.80 -2.43
N LEU A 127 10.03 -21.04 -2.73
CA LEU A 127 11.15 -20.48 -1.97
C LEU A 127 11.35 -18.98 -2.16
N LEU A 128 10.83 -18.41 -3.25
CA LEU A 128 10.99 -16.99 -3.58
C LEU A 128 9.72 -16.15 -3.34
N LYS A 129 8.56 -16.80 -3.18
CA LYS A 129 7.25 -16.13 -3.04
C LYS A 129 7.21 -15.10 -1.89
N ASP A 130 7.71 -15.47 -0.72
CA ASP A 130 7.62 -14.65 0.51
C ASP A 130 8.64 -13.51 0.56
N VAL A 131 9.54 -13.42 -0.42
CA VAL A 131 10.53 -12.34 -0.54
C VAL A 131 10.33 -11.49 -1.79
N ASN A 132 9.25 -11.74 -2.55
CA ASN A 132 8.89 -10.97 -3.73
C ASN A 132 7.51 -10.33 -3.53
N ALA A 133 7.40 -9.05 -3.90
CA ALA A 133 6.09 -8.40 -4.00
C ALA A 133 5.35 -8.87 -5.26
N SER A 134 6.10 -9.11 -6.34
CA SER A 134 5.61 -9.68 -7.60
C SER A 134 6.73 -10.48 -8.28
N MET A 135 6.38 -11.32 -9.24
CA MET A 135 7.35 -11.98 -10.12
C MET A 135 6.89 -11.86 -11.57
N GLY A 136 7.77 -12.13 -12.53
CA GLY A 136 7.40 -12.02 -13.93
C GLY A 136 8.10 -12.99 -14.87
N LEU A 137 7.38 -13.31 -15.95
CA LEU A 137 7.87 -14.06 -17.10
C LEU A 137 7.01 -13.72 -18.32
N MET A 138 7.63 -13.18 -19.38
CA MET A 138 6.93 -12.97 -20.65
C MET A 138 6.55 -14.31 -21.29
N LEU A 139 5.30 -14.48 -21.72
CA LEU A 139 4.91 -15.60 -22.58
C LEU A 139 5.50 -15.41 -23.98
N GLU A 140 5.56 -14.15 -24.43
CA GLU A 140 6.07 -13.67 -25.73
C GLU A 140 5.19 -14.08 -26.91
N THR A 141 4.92 -15.38 -27.05
CA THR A 141 4.12 -15.96 -28.14
C THR A 141 3.54 -17.31 -27.70
N ALA A 142 2.50 -17.78 -28.41
CA ALA A 142 2.00 -19.16 -28.30
C ALA A 142 2.54 -20.09 -29.42
N ASN A 143 3.54 -19.63 -30.19
CA ASN A 143 4.09 -20.35 -31.33
C ASN A 143 5.58 -20.68 -31.12
N ASP A 144 5.91 -21.97 -31.06
CA ASP A 144 7.29 -22.46 -30.90
C ASP A 144 8.15 -22.31 -32.18
N ASN A 145 7.53 -22.08 -33.35
CA ASN A 145 8.21 -22.14 -34.65
C ASN A 145 8.66 -20.78 -35.20
N LEU A 146 8.82 -19.78 -34.33
CA LEU A 146 9.28 -18.44 -34.73
C LEU A 146 10.79 -18.38 -34.89
N GLU A 147 11.26 -17.61 -35.88
CA GLU A 147 12.70 -17.38 -36.11
C GLU A 147 13.40 -16.88 -34.83
N ALA A 148 12.72 -16.04 -34.06
CA ALA A 148 13.14 -15.57 -32.75
C ALA A 148 13.59 -16.67 -31.78
N HIS A 149 13.02 -17.87 -31.86
CA HIS A 149 13.24 -18.98 -30.91
C HIS A 149 13.88 -20.22 -31.54
N ARG A 150 14.21 -20.22 -32.84
CA ARG A 150 14.71 -21.37 -33.61
C ARG A 150 16.12 -21.89 -33.24
N GLY A 151 16.72 -21.41 -32.17
CA GLY A 151 18.02 -21.92 -31.69
C GLY A 151 17.93 -23.37 -31.16
N PRO A 152 19.05 -24.11 -31.09
CA PRO A 152 19.09 -25.48 -30.55
C PRO A 152 18.68 -25.56 -29.07
N VAL A 153 18.80 -24.43 -28.35
CA VAL A 153 18.25 -24.20 -27.02
C VAL A 153 17.43 -22.91 -27.09
N GLY A 154 16.12 -23.06 -27.14
CA GLY A 154 15.16 -22.00 -27.38
C GLY A 154 14.07 -21.95 -26.32
N LYS A 155 13.30 -20.85 -26.33
CA LYS A 155 12.17 -20.66 -25.42
C LYS A 155 11.00 -21.53 -25.84
N ARG A 156 10.70 -22.57 -25.05
CA ARG A 156 9.57 -23.47 -25.29
C ARG A 156 8.28 -22.91 -24.67
N VAL A 157 7.23 -22.79 -25.47
CA VAL A 157 5.92 -22.24 -25.07
C VAL A 157 5.33 -23.05 -23.92
N GLU A 158 5.37 -24.38 -24.00
CA GLU A 158 4.83 -25.28 -22.97
C GLU A 158 5.46 -25.04 -21.59
N GLU A 159 6.79 -24.87 -21.52
CA GLU A 159 7.49 -24.65 -20.25
C GLU A 159 7.17 -23.27 -19.66
N ARG A 160 7.00 -22.24 -20.50
CA ARG A 160 6.57 -20.90 -20.06
C ARG A 160 5.16 -20.90 -19.51
N ILE A 161 4.21 -21.55 -20.20
CA ILE A 161 2.84 -21.72 -19.72
C ILE A 161 2.84 -22.45 -18.38
N ALA A 162 3.61 -23.53 -18.25
CA ALA A 162 3.71 -24.29 -17.01
C ALA A 162 4.28 -23.46 -15.84
N HIS A 163 5.26 -22.60 -16.11
CA HIS A 163 5.80 -21.68 -15.10
C HIS A 163 4.76 -20.66 -14.63
N ILE A 164 4.09 -19.98 -15.55
CA ILE A 164 3.04 -19.00 -15.22
C ILE A 164 1.92 -19.71 -14.45
N GLU A 165 1.52 -20.91 -14.89
CA GLU A 165 0.55 -21.73 -14.17
C GLU A 165 1.00 -22.07 -12.74
N ASN A 166 2.27 -22.42 -12.53
CA ASN A 166 2.81 -22.73 -11.21
C ASN A 166 2.80 -21.50 -10.29
N ALA A 167 3.08 -20.30 -10.82
CA ALA A 167 2.92 -19.05 -10.09
C ALA A 167 1.44 -18.85 -9.67
N GLY A 168 0.50 -19.15 -10.57
CA GLY A 168 -0.94 -19.13 -10.28
C GLY A 168 -1.37 -20.13 -9.20
N LYS A 169 -0.88 -21.37 -9.24
CA LYS A 169 -1.12 -22.38 -8.18
C LYS A 169 -0.64 -21.91 -6.81
N LEU A 170 0.42 -21.11 -6.77
CA LEU A 170 0.96 -20.52 -5.55
C LEU A 170 0.36 -19.16 -5.19
N ARG A 171 -0.54 -18.61 -6.01
CA ARG A 171 -1.13 -17.27 -5.87
C ARG A 171 -0.04 -16.19 -5.77
N ILE A 172 0.98 -16.23 -6.62
CA ILE A 172 2.02 -15.20 -6.68
C ILE A 172 1.53 -14.07 -7.60
N PRO A 173 1.50 -12.79 -7.19
CA PRO A 173 1.23 -11.69 -8.10
C PRO A 173 2.20 -11.72 -9.28
N PHE A 174 1.68 -11.75 -10.50
CA PHE A 174 2.48 -12.10 -11.67
C PHE A 174 2.28 -11.14 -12.84
N THR A 175 3.40 -10.75 -13.44
CA THR A 175 3.45 -10.01 -14.70
C THR A 175 3.84 -10.96 -15.83
N THR A 176 3.08 -10.93 -16.93
CA THR A 176 3.43 -11.63 -18.16
C THR A 176 3.19 -10.72 -19.35
N GLY A 177 3.25 -11.23 -20.57
CA GLY A 177 3.06 -10.40 -21.74
C GLY A 177 3.40 -11.08 -23.06
N ILE A 178 3.19 -10.34 -24.14
CA ILE A 178 3.51 -10.74 -25.51
C ILE A 178 4.56 -9.79 -26.09
N LEU A 179 5.33 -10.31 -27.04
CA LEU A 179 6.18 -9.48 -27.90
C LEU A 179 5.48 -9.27 -29.24
N VAL A 180 5.63 -8.08 -29.80
CA VAL A 180 5.04 -7.69 -31.09
C VAL A 180 6.18 -7.38 -32.06
N GLY A 181 6.31 -8.15 -33.14
CA GLY A 181 7.32 -7.98 -34.19
C GLY A 181 8.46 -9.01 -34.19
N ILE A 182 8.34 -10.13 -33.47
CA ILE A 182 9.35 -11.20 -33.41
C ILE A 182 9.15 -12.30 -34.47
N GLY A 183 8.28 -12.05 -35.46
CA GLY A 183 7.94 -12.97 -36.56
C GLY A 183 6.64 -13.72 -36.37
N GLU A 184 5.90 -13.41 -35.32
CA GLU A 184 4.56 -13.89 -35.07
C GLU A 184 3.53 -13.24 -36.00
N SER A 185 2.49 -13.99 -36.36
CA SER A 185 1.33 -13.47 -37.09
C SER A 185 0.33 -12.80 -36.15
N ARG A 186 -0.65 -12.08 -36.72
CA ARG A 186 -1.78 -11.52 -35.96
C ARG A 186 -2.56 -12.58 -35.17
N ASP A 187 -2.71 -13.78 -35.74
CA ASP A 187 -3.38 -14.90 -35.07
C ASP A 187 -2.55 -15.45 -33.90
N ASP A 188 -1.22 -15.52 -34.04
CA ASP A 188 -0.33 -15.94 -32.95
C ASP A 188 -0.42 -14.98 -31.75
N ARG A 189 -0.48 -13.67 -31.99
CA ARG A 189 -0.66 -12.64 -30.92
C ARG A 189 -1.97 -12.88 -30.18
N ARG A 190 -3.06 -13.08 -30.92
CA ARG A 190 -4.39 -13.34 -30.35
C ARG A 190 -4.41 -14.64 -29.56
N GLU A 191 -3.76 -15.69 -30.06
CA GLU A 191 -3.70 -16.97 -29.36
C GLU A 191 -2.91 -16.87 -28.06
N ALA A 192 -1.78 -16.17 -28.06
CA ALA A 192 -1.02 -15.89 -26.84
C ALA A 192 -1.86 -15.16 -25.79
N LEU A 193 -2.65 -14.15 -26.20
CA LEU A 193 -3.56 -13.44 -25.30
C LEU A 193 -4.67 -14.35 -24.74
N LYS A 194 -5.22 -15.27 -25.54
CA LYS A 194 -6.19 -16.27 -25.04
C LYS A 194 -5.57 -17.22 -24.01
N VAL A 195 -4.33 -17.65 -24.22
CA VAL A 195 -3.60 -18.48 -23.25
C VAL A 195 -3.43 -17.73 -21.93
N ILE A 196 -2.97 -16.47 -21.99
CA ILE A 196 -2.84 -15.61 -20.81
C ILE A 196 -4.20 -15.44 -20.12
N LYS A 197 -5.28 -15.17 -20.89
CA LYS A 197 -6.63 -15.05 -20.35
C LYS A 197 -7.07 -16.32 -19.63
N SER A 198 -6.82 -17.49 -20.21
CA SER A 198 -7.14 -18.77 -19.57
C SER A 198 -6.42 -18.97 -18.25
N LEU A 199 -5.18 -18.49 -18.11
CA LEU A 199 -4.44 -18.53 -16.85
C LEU A 199 -4.94 -17.49 -15.85
N ALA A 200 -5.25 -16.28 -16.31
CA ALA A 200 -5.82 -15.21 -15.49
C ALA A 200 -7.19 -15.63 -14.91
N ASP A 201 -8.10 -16.13 -15.74
CA ASP A 201 -9.43 -16.57 -15.32
C ASP A 201 -9.38 -17.75 -14.33
N ARG A 202 -8.40 -18.67 -14.50
CA ARG A 202 -8.27 -19.85 -13.64
C ARG A 202 -7.69 -19.55 -12.26
N TYR A 203 -6.78 -18.59 -12.17
CA TYR A 203 -5.94 -18.42 -10.97
C TYR A 203 -5.96 -16.99 -10.38
N GLY A 204 -6.47 -15.99 -11.09
CA GLY A 204 -6.59 -14.60 -10.60
C GLY A 204 -5.27 -13.85 -10.33
N HIS A 205 -4.13 -14.51 -10.51
CA HIS A 205 -2.80 -14.05 -10.14
C HIS A 205 -2.13 -13.08 -11.13
N ILE A 206 -2.58 -13.03 -12.38
CA ILE A 206 -2.01 -12.15 -13.41
C ILE A 206 -2.58 -10.75 -13.22
N GLN A 207 -1.74 -9.84 -12.76
CA GLN A 207 -2.11 -8.44 -12.52
C GLN A 207 -1.84 -7.54 -13.72
N GLU A 208 -0.89 -7.94 -14.57
CA GLU A 208 -0.34 -7.10 -15.61
C GLU A 208 0.06 -7.92 -16.84
N VAL A 209 -0.29 -7.39 -18.01
CA VAL A 209 0.08 -7.93 -19.31
C VAL A 209 0.82 -6.86 -20.10
N ILE A 210 2.10 -7.12 -20.34
CA ILE A 210 2.97 -6.25 -21.12
C ILE A 210 2.74 -6.53 -22.61
N VAL A 211 2.44 -5.46 -23.36
CA VAL A 211 2.49 -5.46 -24.83
C VAL A 211 3.76 -4.69 -25.22
N GLN A 212 4.80 -5.44 -25.57
CA GLN A 212 6.12 -4.87 -25.84
C GLN A 212 6.51 -5.05 -27.31
N ASN A 213 6.87 -3.95 -27.96
CA ASN A 213 7.40 -3.96 -29.31
C ASN A 213 8.82 -4.49 -29.38
N PHE A 214 9.10 -5.27 -30.41
CA PHE A 214 10.45 -5.67 -30.77
C PHE A 214 11.21 -4.50 -31.39
N LYS A 215 12.45 -4.30 -30.92
CA LYS A 215 13.44 -3.41 -31.53
C LYS A 215 14.61 -4.27 -32.03
N PRO A 216 14.93 -4.24 -33.35
CA PRO A 216 16.12 -4.88 -33.90
C PRO A 216 17.39 -4.32 -33.26
N LYS A 217 18.35 -5.20 -32.94
CA LYS A 217 19.59 -4.83 -32.24
C LYS A 217 20.83 -5.29 -32.97
N PRO A 218 21.86 -4.44 -33.12
CA PRO A 218 23.15 -4.83 -33.67
C PRO A 218 23.73 -6.05 -32.95
N GLY A 219 24.29 -7.00 -33.71
CA GLY A 219 24.94 -8.20 -33.17
C GLY A 219 23.98 -9.34 -32.80
N THR A 220 22.68 -9.17 -32.99
CA THR A 220 21.69 -10.25 -32.88
C THR A 220 21.42 -10.90 -34.24
N THR A 221 20.89 -12.12 -34.29
CA THR A 221 20.55 -12.76 -35.57
C THR A 221 19.37 -12.08 -36.26
N MET A 222 18.60 -11.29 -35.51
CA MET A 222 17.47 -10.47 -36.00
C MET A 222 17.83 -8.99 -36.14
N GLN A 223 19.11 -8.61 -36.23
CA GLN A 223 19.50 -7.20 -36.37
C GLN A 223 18.93 -6.51 -37.62
N ASP A 224 18.73 -7.27 -38.70
CA ASP A 224 18.24 -6.78 -40.00
C ASP A 224 16.73 -7.02 -40.18
N TRP A 225 16.03 -7.44 -39.12
CA TRP A 225 14.59 -7.65 -39.17
C TRP A 225 13.82 -6.32 -39.20
N PRO A 226 12.64 -6.29 -39.85
CA PRO A 226 11.82 -5.09 -39.86
C PRO A 226 11.30 -4.78 -38.45
N GLU A 227 11.34 -3.51 -38.08
CA GLU A 227 10.70 -3.02 -36.86
C GLU A 227 9.18 -3.08 -37.03
N VAL A 228 8.48 -3.40 -35.94
CA VAL A 228 7.01 -3.42 -35.92
C VAL A 228 6.42 -2.02 -36.07
N SER A 229 5.32 -1.91 -36.82
CA SER A 229 4.60 -0.63 -36.95
C SER A 229 3.90 -0.24 -35.65
N PHE A 230 3.73 1.07 -35.42
CA PHE A 230 3.00 1.56 -34.25
C PHE A 230 1.54 1.09 -34.26
N GLU A 231 0.92 1.05 -35.44
CA GLU A 231 -0.47 0.61 -35.62
C GLU A 231 -0.67 -0.85 -35.20
N GLU A 232 0.30 -1.73 -35.46
CA GLU A 232 0.25 -3.12 -35.01
C GLU A 232 0.37 -3.25 -33.49
N VAL A 233 1.19 -2.40 -32.86
CA VAL A 233 1.32 -2.36 -31.39
C VAL A 233 0.02 -1.87 -30.77
N ALA A 234 -0.54 -0.77 -31.29
CA ALA A 234 -1.82 -0.22 -30.86
C ALA A 234 -2.96 -1.23 -31.00
N GLU A 235 -3.00 -1.97 -32.11
CA GLU A 235 -3.95 -3.06 -32.32
C GLU A 235 -3.79 -4.18 -31.26
N ALA A 236 -2.55 -4.59 -30.98
CA ALA A 236 -2.28 -5.61 -29.95
C ALA A 236 -2.68 -5.15 -28.55
N VAL A 237 -2.48 -3.87 -28.22
CA VAL A 237 -2.98 -3.25 -26.97
C VAL A 237 -4.49 -3.33 -26.89
N GLY A 238 -5.21 -2.94 -27.95
CA GLY A 238 -6.66 -3.03 -28.03
C GLY A 238 -7.17 -4.46 -27.79
N TRP A 239 -6.55 -5.45 -28.44
CA TRP A 239 -6.91 -6.86 -28.22
C TRP A 239 -6.62 -7.35 -26.80
N ALA A 240 -5.51 -6.93 -26.20
CA ALA A 240 -5.17 -7.30 -24.83
C ALA A 240 -6.22 -6.71 -23.86
N HIS A 241 -6.57 -5.43 -24.02
CA HIS A 241 -7.58 -4.77 -23.22
C HIS A 241 -8.96 -5.43 -23.34
N GLU A 242 -9.38 -5.77 -24.57
CA GLU A 242 -10.65 -6.44 -24.82
C GLU A 242 -10.71 -7.87 -24.22
N GLN A 243 -9.62 -8.63 -24.31
CA GLN A 243 -9.59 -10.03 -23.88
C GLN A 243 -9.37 -10.20 -22.37
N LEU A 244 -8.74 -9.24 -21.71
CA LEU A 244 -8.31 -9.35 -20.31
C LEU A 244 -8.95 -8.25 -19.44
N PRO A 245 -10.28 -8.21 -19.32
CA PRO A 245 -10.95 -7.21 -18.49
C PRO A 245 -10.51 -7.36 -17.02
N GLY A 246 -10.05 -6.28 -16.42
CA GLY A 246 -9.58 -6.25 -15.03
C GLY A 246 -8.09 -6.54 -14.84
N VAL A 247 -7.35 -6.87 -15.91
CA VAL A 247 -5.88 -6.94 -15.90
C VAL A 247 -5.31 -5.65 -16.47
N SER A 248 -4.29 -5.10 -15.83
CA SER A 248 -3.65 -3.89 -16.32
C SER A 248 -2.86 -4.18 -17.59
N ILE A 249 -3.06 -3.39 -18.65
CA ILE A 249 -2.26 -3.49 -19.87
C ILE A 249 -1.10 -2.51 -19.79
N GLN A 250 0.11 -3.05 -19.75
CA GLN A 250 1.35 -2.28 -19.66
C GLN A 250 1.95 -2.05 -21.04
N VAL A 251 2.36 -0.80 -21.29
CA VAL A 251 3.17 -0.43 -22.47
C VAL A 251 4.44 0.30 -22.03
N PRO A 252 5.63 -0.12 -22.50
CA PRO A 252 6.88 0.52 -22.09
C PRO A 252 7.05 1.91 -22.76
N PRO A 253 7.13 3.01 -22.00
CA PRO A 253 7.20 4.37 -22.55
C PRO A 253 8.57 4.68 -23.19
N ASN A 254 9.63 3.94 -22.88
CA ASN A 254 10.94 4.10 -23.53
C ASN A 254 10.97 3.53 -24.97
N LEU A 255 10.09 2.59 -25.28
CA LEU A 255 10.01 1.97 -26.62
C LEU A 255 8.95 2.62 -27.53
N ASN A 256 8.11 3.49 -26.96
CA ASN A 256 6.99 4.14 -27.63
C ASN A 256 7.10 5.66 -27.47
N ALA A 257 7.37 6.36 -28.58
CA ALA A 257 7.61 7.81 -28.56
C ALA A 257 6.38 8.63 -28.10
N ASP A 258 5.18 8.16 -28.43
CA ASP A 258 3.91 8.69 -27.92
C ASP A 258 3.05 7.54 -27.39
N VAL A 259 2.74 7.60 -26.10
CA VAL A 259 1.92 6.58 -25.42
C VAL A 259 0.43 6.91 -25.45
N VAL A 260 0.03 8.15 -25.76
CA VAL A 260 -1.37 8.58 -25.68
C VAL A 260 -2.29 7.72 -26.56
N PRO A 261 -1.96 7.43 -27.83
CA PRO A 261 -2.82 6.57 -28.64
C PRO A 261 -2.92 5.14 -28.10
N LEU A 262 -1.90 4.63 -27.40
CA LEU A 262 -1.95 3.33 -26.74
C LEU A 262 -2.85 3.36 -25.49
N LEU A 263 -2.85 4.47 -24.75
CA LEU A 263 -3.79 4.69 -23.65
C LEU A 263 -5.24 4.73 -24.18
N ASP A 264 -5.47 5.37 -25.34
CA ASP A 264 -6.78 5.39 -25.97
C ASP A 264 -7.25 3.98 -26.41
N GLN A 265 -6.31 3.05 -26.67
CA GLN A 265 -6.61 1.62 -26.93
C GLN A 265 -6.81 0.80 -25.65
N GLY A 266 -6.61 1.37 -24.46
CA GLY A 266 -6.87 0.70 -23.18
C GLY A 266 -5.62 0.36 -22.35
N ALA A 267 -4.42 0.77 -22.77
CA ALA A 267 -3.25 0.70 -21.89
C ALA A 267 -3.44 1.59 -20.65
N ARG A 268 -3.06 1.09 -19.47
CA ARG A 268 -3.23 1.82 -18.20
C ARG A 268 -2.00 1.80 -17.32
N ASP A 269 -0.92 1.18 -17.77
CA ASP A 269 0.34 1.12 -17.04
C ASP A 269 1.55 1.36 -17.94
N LEU A 270 2.55 2.05 -17.41
CA LEU A 270 3.80 2.41 -18.09
C LEU A 270 5.01 1.61 -17.58
N GLY A 271 4.77 0.67 -16.68
CA GLY A 271 5.74 -0.25 -16.10
C GLY A 271 6.63 0.36 -15.01
N GLY A 272 7.63 -0.41 -14.64
CA GLY A 272 8.74 0.05 -13.82
C GLY A 272 9.65 0.98 -14.63
N ILE A 273 9.53 2.29 -14.40
CA ILE A 273 10.41 3.30 -15.00
C ILE A 273 11.71 3.33 -14.19
N SER A 274 12.75 2.74 -14.77
CA SER A 274 14.05 2.58 -14.11
C SER A 274 14.88 3.86 -14.17
N LEU A 275 15.64 4.11 -13.12
CA LEU A 275 16.63 5.20 -13.08
C LEU A 275 17.98 4.82 -13.70
N GLU A 276 18.17 3.52 -13.98
CA GLU A 276 19.32 3.00 -14.71
C GLU A 276 18.95 2.78 -16.19
N ILE A 277 19.93 2.37 -17.00
CA ILE A 277 19.67 1.96 -18.38
C ILE A 277 18.75 0.72 -18.42
N ASP A 278 17.95 0.61 -19.48
CA ASP A 278 17.25 -0.63 -19.79
C ASP A 278 18.29 -1.70 -20.17
N HIS A 279 18.39 -2.77 -19.39
CA HIS A 279 19.36 -3.86 -19.63
C HIS A 279 19.00 -4.73 -20.84
N VAL A 280 17.74 -4.69 -21.28
CA VAL A 280 17.26 -5.44 -22.45
C VAL A 280 17.35 -4.58 -23.70
N ASN A 281 17.02 -3.28 -23.63
CA ASN A 281 17.12 -2.31 -24.72
C ASN A 281 17.96 -1.08 -24.31
N PRO A 282 19.29 -1.20 -24.12
CA PRO A 282 20.14 -0.10 -23.63
C PRO A 282 20.10 1.17 -24.46
N GLU A 283 19.76 1.05 -25.75
CA GLU A 283 19.58 2.15 -26.69
C GLU A 283 18.31 2.98 -26.45
N CYS A 284 17.33 2.45 -25.72
CA CYS A 284 16.04 3.08 -25.46
C CYS A 284 15.97 3.64 -24.03
N GLN A 285 16.30 4.93 -23.89
CA GLN A 285 16.32 5.61 -22.59
C GLN A 285 14.93 5.83 -22.00
N TRP A 286 14.83 5.70 -20.68
CA TRP A 286 13.61 6.01 -19.94
C TRP A 286 13.28 7.51 -19.96
N PRO A 287 12.02 7.90 -20.23
CA PRO A 287 11.61 9.29 -20.12
C PRO A 287 11.53 9.71 -18.65
N PRO A 288 11.91 10.96 -18.30
CA PRO A 288 11.71 11.48 -16.95
C PRO A 288 10.22 11.47 -16.56
N VAL A 289 9.91 10.92 -15.40
CA VAL A 289 8.53 10.76 -14.88
C VAL A 289 7.78 12.10 -14.84
N GLU A 290 8.45 13.17 -14.44
CA GLU A 290 7.85 14.50 -14.31
C GLU A 290 7.44 15.06 -15.67
N ARG A 291 8.25 14.80 -16.71
CA ARG A 291 7.93 15.19 -18.09
C ARG A 291 6.75 14.37 -18.62
N LEU A 292 6.76 13.07 -18.35
CA LEU A 292 5.69 12.15 -18.76
C LEU A 292 4.35 12.56 -18.13
N GLY A 293 4.34 12.85 -16.83
CA GLY A 293 3.16 13.32 -16.12
C GLY A 293 2.61 14.65 -16.67
N ALA A 294 3.49 15.62 -16.94
CA ALA A 294 3.09 16.91 -17.53
C ALA A 294 2.49 16.75 -18.93
N SER A 295 3.07 15.85 -19.74
CA SER A 295 2.55 15.51 -21.06
C SER A 295 1.16 14.89 -20.96
N LEU A 296 1.01 13.82 -20.17
CA LEU A 296 -0.26 13.10 -19.98
C LEU A 296 -1.39 13.99 -19.42
N ALA A 297 -1.05 14.91 -18.51
CA ALA A 297 -2.02 15.87 -17.96
C ALA A 297 -2.65 16.74 -19.05
N SER A 298 -1.92 17.10 -20.11
CA SER A 298 -2.47 17.88 -21.23
C SER A 298 -3.54 17.13 -22.03
N TYR A 299 -3.56 15.80 -21.95
CA TYR A 299 -4.56 14.92 -22.55
C TYR A 299 -5.63 14.46 -21.54
N GLY A 300 -5.59 14.98 -20.31
CA GLY A 300 -6.56 14.66 -19.25
C GLY A 300 -6.28 13.36 -18.50
N TYR A 301 -5.09 12.78 -18.67
CA TYR A 301 -4.61 11.63 -17.89
C TYR A 301 -3.85 12.08 -16.64
N TYR A 302 -3.93 11.27 -15.57
CA TYR A 302 -3.22 11.48 -14.31
C TYR A 302 -2.23 10.34 -14.10
N LEU A 303 -0.95 10.68 -14.08
CA LEU A 303 0.11 9.72 -13.78
C LEU A 303 0.17 9.47 -12.27
N GLN A 304 0.03 8.22 -11.85
CA GLN A 304 0.03 7.81 -10.44
C GLN A 304 1.11 6.77 -10.17
N GLU A 305 1.93 7.00 -9.15
CA GLU A 305 2.91 6.00 -8.71
C GLU A 305 2.18 4.83 -8.01
N ARG A 306 2.56 3.60 -8.34
CA ARG A 306 2.08 2.36 -7.72
C ARG A 306 3.23 1.53 -7.13
N LEU A 307 2.87 0.51 -6.37
CA LEU A 307 3.80 -0.57 -6.02
C LEU A 307 3.95 -1.56 -7.19
N PRO A 308 4.98 -2.43 -7.19
CA PRO A 308 5.10 -3.54 -8.14
C PRO A 308 3.97 -4.59 -8.04
N VAL A 309 3.06 -4.44 -7.07
CA VAL A 309 1.89 -5.27 -6.88
C VAL A 309 0.63 -4.41 -6.84
N TYR A 310 -0.39 -4.79 -7.61
CA TYR A 310 -1.70 -4.16 -7.58
C TYR A 310 -2.51 -4.70 -6.41
N PRO A 311 -3.19 -3.85 -5.63
CA PRO A 311 -4.00 -4.34 -4.52
C PRO A 311 -5.26 -5.12 -4.95
N GLU A 312 -5.73 -4.93 -6.18
CA GLU A 312 -6.89 -5.61 -6.75
C GLU A 312 -6.62 -7.07 -7.13
N VAL A 313 -5.35 -7.47 -7.25
CA VAL A 313 -4.99 -8.83 -7.68
C VAL A 313 -5.54 -9.87 -6.70
N ASP A 314 -6.02 -11.00 -7.22
CA ASP A 314 -6.39 -12.15 -6.39
C ASP A 314 -5.18 -13.06 -6.13
N ALA A 315 -4.16 -12.46 -5.50
CA ALA A 315 -2.93 -13.13 -5.14
C ALA A 315 -2.57 -12.93 -3.66
N ASP A 316 -1.70 -13.78 -3.15
CA ASP A 316 -1.26 -13.79 -1.76
C ASP A 316 -0.08 -12.83 -1.57
N ILE A 317 -0.41 -11.61 -1.17
CA ILE A 317 0.55 -10.58 -0.75
C ILE A 317 0.90 -10.67 0.74
N PHE A 318 0.25 -11.56 1.49
CA PHE A 318 0.37 -11.64 2.95
C PHE A 318 1.74 -12.17 3.36
N ALA A 319 2.24 -13.19 2.65
CA ALA A 319 3.56 -13.76 2.92
C ALA A 319 4.67 -12.71 2.80
N ALA A 320 4.69 -11.94 1.71
CA ALA A 320 5.67 -10.87 1.51
C ALA A 320 5.56 -9.76 2.58
N ALA A 321 4.32 -9.37 2.94
CA ALA A 321 4.11 -8.38 3.99
C ALA A 321 4.55 -8.90 5.38
N ASP A 322 4.33 -10.18 5.69
CA ASP A 322 4.77 -10.76 6.96
C ASP A 322 6.29 -10.91 7.05
N THR A 323 6.94 -11.32 5.95
CA THR A 323 8.40 -11.31 5.83
C THR A 323 8.94 -9.90 6.05
N LEU A 324 8.38 -8.88 5.37
CA LEU A 324 8.81 -7.49 5.56
C LEU A 324 8.64 -7.04 7.01
N ARG A 325 7.49 -7.34 7.62
CA ARG A 325 7.24 -7.05 9.04
C ARG A 325 8.30 -7.70 9.91
N ARG A 326 8.60 -8.98 9.71
CA ARG A 326 9.63 -9.70 10.48
C ARG A 326 11.02 -9.09 10.31
N GLU A 327 11.40 -8.71 9.09
CA GLU A 327 12.70 -8.07 8.83
C GLU A 327 12.83 -6.69 9.49
N LEU A 328 11.72 -5.96 9.65
CA LEU A 328 11.73 -4.61 10.23
C LEU A 328 11.59 -4.59 11.75
N VAL A 329 10.75 -5.46 12.32
CA VAL A 329 10.38 -5.39 13.75
C VAL A 329 10.51 -6.71 14.51
N GLY A 330 10.95 -7.80 13.86
CA GLY A 330 11.07 -9.11 14.47
C GLY A 330 9.71 -9.69 14.88
N ASP A 331 9.70 -10.63 15.84
CA ASP A 331 8.49 -11.33 16.30
C ASP A 331 7.76 -10.63 17.46
N VAL A 332 8.23 -9.45 17.87
CA VAL A 332 7.56 -8.62 18.87
C VAL A 332 6.31 -8.00 18.28
N VAL A 333 5.20 -8.13 19.00
CA VAL A 333 3.95 -7.42 18.74
C VAL A 333 3.63 -6.58 19.95
N THR A 334 3.41 -5.29 19.71
CA THR A 334 3.17 -4.33 20.78
C THR A 334 1.69 -4.15 21.09
N TYR A 335 1.39 -3.65 22.29
CA TYR A 335 0.05 -3.21 22.69
C TYR A 335 0.18 -2.11 23.75
N VAL A 336 -0.86 -1.30 23.93
CA VAL A 336 -0.91 -0.23 24.95
C VAL A 336 -2.05 -0.46 25.94
N VAL A 337 -1.80 -0.19 27.23
CA VAL A 337 -2.87 -0.13 28.22
C VAL A 337 -3.38 1.31 28.27
N ASN A 338 -4.53 1.54 27.65
CA ASN A 338 -5.13 2.87 27.52
C ASN A 338 -6.62 2.87 27.82
N CYS A 339 -7.15 4.07 28.02
CA CYS A 339 -8.59 4.34 28.05
C CYS A 339 -8.97 5.43 27.05
N ASN A 340 -10.14 5.31 26.42
CA ASN A 340 -10.69 6.44 25.68
C ASN A 340 -11.62 7.29 26.55
N VAL A 341 -11.55 8.60 26.41
CA VAL A 341 -12.50 9.53 27.05
C VAL A 341 -13.09 10.45 26.00
N ASN A 342 -14.36 10.21 25.67
CA ASN A 342 -15.12 11.15 24.84
C ASN A 342 -15.81 12.18 25.72
N PHE A 343 -15.21 13.35 25.90
CA PHE A 343 -15.69 14.36 26.86
C PHE A 343 -16.97 15.09 26.41
N THR A 344 -17.36 14.99 25.14
CA THR A 344 -18.63 15.50 24.59
C THR A 344 -19.01 14.74 23.33
N ASN A 345 -20.30 14.46 23.14
CA ASN A 345 -20.84 13.94 21.88
C ASN A 345 -21.51 15.03 21.02
N ILE A 346 -21.60 16.26 21.52
CA ILE A 346 -22.17 17.40 20.80
C ILE A 346 -21.25 17.80 19.64
N CYS A 347 -21.75 17.78 18.40
CA CYS A 347 -20.93 18.06 17.22
C CYS A 347 -21.71 18.74 16.10
N VAL A 348 -21.11 19.78 15.50
CA VAL A 348 -21.70 20.51 14.36
C VAL A 348 -21.29 19.98 12.99
N ALA A 349 -20.31 19.06 12.90
CA ALA A 349 -19.78 18.58 11.62
C ALA A 349 -20.79 17.77 10.79
N ASN A 350 -21.67 17.00 11.46
CA ASN A 350 -22.73 16.21 10.85
C ASN A 350 -22.25 15.22 9.75
N CYS A 351 -21.14 14.52 9.99
CA CYS A 351 -20.56 13.55 9.06
C CYS A 351 -21.51 12.36 8.81
N LEU A 352 -21.58 11.87 7.58
CA LEU A 352 -22.54 10.81 7.21
C LEU A 352 -22.22 9.45 7.82
N PHE A 353 -20.94 9.18 8.11
CA PHE A 353 -20.46 7.92 8.69
C PHE A 353 -20.53 7.88 10.23
N CYS A 354 -20.84 9.00 10.91
CA CYS A 354 -20.73 9.09 12.36
C CYS A 354 -22.07 8.77 13.03
N GLY A 355 -22.12 7.70 13.83
CA GLY A 355 -23.26 7.38 14.71
C GLY A 355 -23.20 8.07 16.08
N PHE A 356 -22.06 8.67 16.42
CA PHE A 356 -21.79 9.25 17.74
C PHE A 356 -22.27 10.69 17.90
N CYS A 357 -22.33 11.48 16.83
CA CYS A 357 -22.63 12.91 16.93
C CYS A 357 -24.08 13.16 17.38
N ARG A 358 -24.24 14.17 18.25
CA ARG A 358 -25.52 14.73 18.68
C ARG A 358 -25.56 16.23 18.49
N LYS A 359 -26.76 16.76 18.31
CA LYS A 359 -27.05 18.19 18.48
C LYS A 359 -27.16 18.48 19.97
N HIS A 360 -26.87 19.72 20.38
CA HIS A 360 -27.00 20.13 21.78
C HIS A 360 -28.42 19.96 22.35
N THR A 361 -29.44 19.87 21.48
CA THR A 361 -30.85 19.66 21.84
C THR A 361 -31.25 18.20 21.98
N ASP A 362 -30.39 17.26 21.58
CA ASP A 362 -30.73 15.84 21.63
C ASP A 362 -30.71 15.36 23.08
N ALA A 363 -31.61 14.43 23.43
CA ALA A 363 -31.80 14.00 24.82
C ALA A 363 -30.59 13.27 25.42
N ASP A 364 -29.75 12.66 24.59
CA ASP A 364 -28.52 11.97 24.97
C ASP A 364 -27.26 12.82 24.70
N ALA A 365 -27.41 14.12 24.45
CA ALA A 365 -26.31 15.06 24.34
C ALA A 365 -25.64 15.31 25.70
N TYR A 366 -24.30 15.32 25.74
CA TYR A 366 -23.57 15.56 26.99
C TYR A 366 -22.26 16.32 26.79
N VAL A 367 -21.82 16.95 27.88
CA VAL A 367 -20.45 17.39 28.13
C VAL A 367 -20.10 16.89 29.52
N PHE A 368 -19.02 16.11 29.66
CA PHE A 368 -18.62 15.60 30.97
C PHE A 368 -18.11 16.73 31.88
N SER A 369 -18.42 16.62 33.16
CA SER A 369 -17.77 17.44 34.19
C SER A 369 -16.33 16.97 34.40
N MET A 370 -15.50 17.83 34.99
CA MET A 370 -14.12 17.48 35.36
C MET A 370 -14.08 16.28 36.32
N ASP A 371 -15.01 16.21 37.28
CA ASP A 371 -15.09 15.09 38.22
C ASP A 371 -15.37 13.77 37.51
N THR A 372 -16.30 13.75 36.54
CA THR A 372 -16.57 12.55 35.72
C THR A 372 -15.35 12.14 34.90
N VAL A 373 -14.59 13.10 34.36
CA VAL A 373 -13.33 12.80 33.67
C VAL A 373 -12.33 12.18 34.64
N PHE A 374 -12.15 12.76 35.84
CA PHE A 374 -11.22 12.24 36.84
C PHE A 374 -11.59 10.84 37.34
N GLU A 375 -12.85 10.57 37.61
CA GLU A 375 -13.32 9.23 38.02
C GLU A 375 -12.96 8.16 36.97
N LYS A 376 -13.17 8.49 35.69
CA LYS A 376 -12.82 7.59 34.58
C LYS A 376 -11.31 7.35 34.50
N LEU A 377 -10.51 8.41 34.56
CA LEU A 377 -9.05 8.32 34.50
C LEU A 377 -8.48 7.59 35.73
N GLU A 378 -8.98 7.86 36.93
CA GLU A 378 -8.54 7.21 38.16
C GLU A 378 -8.82 5.70 38.12
N ARG A 379 -10.00 5.31 37.62
CA ARG A 379 -10.31 3.90 37.37
C ARG A 379 -9.36 3.27 36.35
N ALA A 380 -9.09 3.96 35.23
CA ALA A 380 -8.20 3.45 34.19
C ALA A 380 -6.76 3.28 34.67
N ILE A 381 -6.24 4.27 35.41
CA ILE A 381 -4.91 4.20 36.05
C ILE A 381 -4.86 3.06 37.07
N GLY A 382 -5.93 2.83 37.83
CA GLY A 382 -6.05 1.68 38.74
C GLY A 382 -5.97 0.32 38.02
N LEU A 383 -6.27 0.28 36.72
CA LEU A 383 -6.11 -0.88 35.84
C LEU A 383 -4.78 -0.88 35.07
N GLY A 384 -3.88 0.06 35.36
CA GLY A 384 -2.55 0.17 34.76
C GLY A 384 -2.47 1.01 33.49
N ALA A 385 -3.48 1.85 33.18
CA ALA A 385 -3.43 2.71 32.00
C ALA A 385 -2.29 3.73 32.09
N THR A 386 -1.47 3.79 31.03
CA THR A 386 -0.39 4.77 30.86
C THR A 386 -0.77 5.89 29.90
N GLU A 387 -1.85 5.71 29.15
CA GLU A 387 -2.36 6.64 28.14
C GLU A 387 -3.85 6.87 28.30
N THR A 388 -4.29 8.11 28.05
CA THR A 388 -5.69 8.42 27.73
C THR A 388 -5.80 8.99 26.33
N CYS A 389 -6.69 8.40 25.51
CA CYS A 389 -7.07 8.92 24.21
C CYS A 389 -8.34 9.77 24.34
N MET A 390 -8.24 11.09 24.19
CA MET A 390 -9.36 12.00 24.45
C MET A 390 -9.82 12.73 23.20
N GLN A 391 -11.09 12.57 22.84
CA GLN A 391 -11.68 13.17 21.63
C GLN A 391 -13.14 13.56 21.84
N GLY A 392 -13.52 14.74 21.38
CA GLY A 392 -14.89 15.24 21.48
C GLY A 392 -15.55 15.51 20.13
N GLY A 393 -16.86 15.71 20.17
CA GLY A 393 -17.56 16.41 19.10
C GLY A 393 -17.18 17.90 19.04
N LEU A 394 -17.38 18.53 17.87
CA LEU A 394 -17.13 19.96 17.65
C LEU A 394 -18.20 20.83 18.33
N ASN A 395 -18.23 20.85 19.65
CA ASN A 395 -19.22 21.57 20.43
C ASN A 395 -19.01 23.09 20.31
N PRO A 396 -19.99 23.88 19.83
CA PRO A 396 -19.88 25.33 19.65
C PRO A 396 -19.68 26.12 20.95
N HIS A 397 -19.99 25.52 22.10
CA HIS A 397 -19.90 26.16 23.40
C HIS A 397 -18.55 25.94 24.12
N LEU A 398 -17.63 25.19 23.51
CA LEU A 398 -16.29 24.96 24.06
C LEU A 398 -15.27 25.82 23.32
N ASP A 399 -14.58 26.67 24.07
CA ASP A 399 -13.49 27.54 23.62
C ASP A 399 -12.12 26.94 23.97
N LEU A 400 -11.03 27.62 23.57
CA LEU A 400 -9.67 27.16 23.83
C LEU A 400 -9.34 27.05 25.33
N ASP A 401 -9.96 27.89 26.16
CA ASP A 401 -9.76 27.89 27.61
C ASP A 401 -10.31 26.61 28.24
N PHE A 402 -11.46 26.11 27.78
CA PHE A 402 -11.96 24.80 28.20
C PHE A 402 -10.92 23.69 27.97
N TYR A 403 -10.38 23.57 26.75
CA TYR A 403 -9.43 22.51 26.41
C TYR A 403 -8.12 22.62 27.20
N THR A 404 -7.58 23.83 27.33
CA THR A 404 -6.34 24.04 28.08
C THR A 404 -6.52 23.84 29.58
N ASN A 405 -7.66 24.23 30.16
CA ASN A 405 -8.00 23.97 31.56
C ASN A 405 -8.18 22.47 31.81
N LEU A 406 -8.84 21.74 30.90
CA LEU A 406 -8.99 20.29 30.97
C LEU A 406 -7.61 19.59 31.04
N LEU A 407 -6.69 19.93 30.12
CA LEU A 407 -5.34 19.37 30.10
C LEU A 407 -4.57 19.68 31.40
N ARG A 408 -4.56 20.95 31.84
CA ARG A 408 -3.83 21.37 33.05
C ARG A 408 -4.35 20.64 34.28
N ALA A 409 -5.67 20.54 34.42
CA ALA A 409 -6.30 19.87 35.54
C ALA A 409 -5.99 18.36 35.57
N ILE A 410 -5.97 17.69 34.39
CA ILE A 410 -5.55 16.29 34.29
C ILE A 410 -4.08 16.13 34.67
N LYS A 411 -3.16 16.93 34.10
CA LYS A 411 -1.72 16.82 34.42
C LYS A 411 -1.41 17.15 35.88
N GLN A 412 -2.13 18.08 36.49
CA GLN A 412 -1.97 18.39 37.92
C GLN A 412 -2.32 17.19 38.81
N ARG A 413 -3.38 16.44 38.45
CA ARG A 413 -3.84 15.28 39.23
C ARG A 413 -3.10 13.98 38.88
N PHE A 414 -2.78 13.79 37.60
CA PHE A 414 -2.18 12.58 37.04
C PHE A 414 -0.96 12.93 36.18
N PRO A 415 0.16 13.39 36.78
CA PRO A 415 1.30 13.93 36.03
C PRO A 415 2.01 12.91 35.14
N ALA A 416 1.94 11.62 35.48
CA ALA A 416 2.55 10.53 34.72
C ALA A 416 1.68 10.01 33.56
N LEU A 417 0.41 10.38 33.49
CA LEU A 417 -0.49 9.91 32.44
C LEU A 417 -0.17 10.64 31.13
N HIS A 418 0.03 9.89 30.05
CA HIS A 418 0.18 10.44 28.71
C HIS A 418 -1.18 10.86 28.13
N ILE A 419 -1.29 12.10 27.69
CA ILE A 419 -2.51 12.67 27.11
C ILE A 419 -2.37 12.68 25.59
N HIS A 420 -3.01 11.71 24.96
CA HIS A 420 -3.16 11.61 23.51
C HIS A 420 -4.52 12.21 23.11
N ALA A 421 -4.58 13.51 22.83
CA ALA A 421 -5.86 14.21 22.78
C ALA A 421 -6.02 15.13 21.58
N PHE A 422 -7.29 15.33 21.24
CA PHE A 422 -7.83 16.24 20.23
C PHE A 422 -7.44 15.87 18.80
N SER A 423 -8.45 15.67 17.96
CA SER A 423 -8.26 15.47 16.53
C SER A 423 -7.72 16.74 15.84
N PRO A 424 -7.07 16.61 14.67
CA PRO A 424 -6.73 17.73 13.82
C PRO A 424 -7.91 18.65 13.49
N MET A 425 -9.13 18.10 13.41
CA MET A 425 -10.34 18.89 13.21
C MET A 425 -10.69 19.75 14.44
N GLU A 426 -10.49 19.23 15.65
CA GLU A 426 -10.68 20.00 16.89
C GLU A 426 -9.65 21.13 16.97
N VAL A 427 -8.37 20.85 16.72
CA VAL A 427 -7.30 21.89 16.67
C VAL A 427 -7.61 22.97 15.62
N TRP A 428 -8.01 22.56 14.42
CA TRP A 428 -8.43 23.50 13.37
C TRP A 428 -9.59 24.37 13.83
N THR A 429 -10.62 23.77 14.43
CA THR A 429 -11.78 24.50 14.95
C THR A 429 -11.39 25.48 16.06
N MET A 430 -10.48 25.09 16.97
CA MET A 430 -9.95 25.98 18.00
C MET A 430 -9.24 27.19 17.38
N SER A 431 -8.44 26.99 16.34
CA SER A 431 -7.78 28.08 15.59
C SER A 431 -8.81 29.01 14.95
N GLN A 432 -9.79 28.47 14.23
CA GLN A 432 -10.83 29.28 13.58
C GLN A 432 -11.66 30.11 14.57
N ARG A 433 -11.96 29.56 15.76
CA ARG A 433 -12.79 30.26 16.76
C ARG A 433 -12.02 31.26 17.60
N SER A 434 -10.77 30.96 17.94
CA SER A 434 -9.93 31.87 18.71
C SER A 434 -9.33 33.00 17.86
N GLY A 435 -9.28 32.82 16.54
CA GLY A 435 -8.56 33.72 15.63
C GLY A 435 -7.04 33.57 15.69
N LEU A 436 -6.53 32.63 16.48
CA LEU A 436 -5.11 32.32 16.61
C LEU A 436 -4.64 31.40 15.47
N ALA A 437 -3.36 31.50 15.12
CA ALA A 437 -2.76 30.56 14.18
C ALA A 437 -2.74 29.13 14.78
N VAL A 438 -2.78 28.12 13.91
CA VAL A 438 -2.71 26.70 14.32
C VAL A 438 -1.51 26.42 15.21
N GLU A 439 -0.35 27.03 14.92
CA GLU A 439 0.86 26.87 15.74
C GLU A 439 0.67 27.41 17.15
N GLU A 440 0.02 28.58 17.32
CA GLU A 440 -0.23 29.19 18.63
C GLU A 440 -1.20 28.35 19.46
N VAL A 441 -2.27 27.85 18.83
CA VAL A 441 -3.20 26.91 19.48
C VAL A 441 -2.47 25.67 19.95
N LEU A 442 -1.66 25.05 19.09
CA LEU A 442 -0.90 23.86 19.45
C LEU A 442 0.12 24.13 20.58
N ARG A 443 0.75 25.30 20.60
CA ARG A 443 1.62 25.73 21.72
C ARG A 443 0.84 25.86 23.02
N HIS A 444 -0.32 26.52 23.01
CA HIS A 444 -1.18 26.62 24.20
C HIS A 444 -1.60 25.24 24.73
N LEU A 445 -1.94 24.31 23.83
CA LEU A 445 -2.29 22.94 24.22
C LEU A 445 -1.06 22.20 24.80
N LYS A 446 0.10 22.29 24.14
CA LYS A 446 1.35 21.68 24.61
C LYS A 446 1.76 22.19 25.99
N ASP A 447 1.78 23.50 26.18
CA ASP A 447 2.15 24.16 27.44
C ASP A 447 1.13 23.84 28.56
N SER A 448 -0.10 23.48 28.18
CA SER A 448 -1.14 23.03 29.10
C SER A 448 -1.07 21.55 29.45
N GLY A 449 -0.19 20.77 28.82
CA GLY A 449 0.03 19.37 29.14
C GLY A 449 -0.34 18.35 28.06
N LEU A 450 -0.59 18.78 26.82
CA LEU A 450 -0.78 17.86 25.69
C LEU A 450 0.53 17.18 25.31
N ASP A 451 0.55 15.84 25.27
CA ASP A 451 1.77 15.09 24.91
C ASP A 451 1.80 14.66 23.43
N SER A 452 0.64 14.31 22.85
CA SER A 452 0.54 13.89 21.44
C SER A 452 -0.87 14.05 20.88
N ILE A 453 -1.00 13.99 19.55
CA ILE A 453 -2.28 14.17 18.85
C ILE A 453 -2.68 12.90 18.08
N PRO A 454 -3.92 12.41 18.21
CA PRO A 454 -4.44 11.33 17.38
C PRO A 454 -4.58 11.75 15.92
N GLY A 455 -4.20 10.88 14.99
CA GLY A 455 -4.31 11.06 13.54
C GLY A 455 -5.70 11.01 12.95
N THR A 456 -6.73 11.21 13.76
CA THR A 456 -8.13 11.10 13.34
C THR A 456 -8.55 12.27 12.45
N ALA A 457 -9.80 12.25 11.97
CA ALA A 457 -10.33 13.19 10.98
C ALA A 457 -9.66 13.15 9.59
N ALA A 458 -8.69 12.26 9.39
CA ALA A 458 -8.10 11.95 8.10
C ALA A 458 -9.09 11.22 7.19
N GLU A 459 -9.83 10.23 7.70
CA GLU A 459 -10.73 9.35 6.93
C GLU A 459 -10.07 8.87 5.62
N ILE A 460 -10.41 9.51 4.50
CA ILE A 460 -9.65 9.51 3.25
C ILE A 460 -9.18 10.95 2.96
N LEU A 461 -7.87 11.12 2.75
CA LEU A 461 -7.22 12.40 2.43
C LEU A 461 -7.29 12.69 0.91
N VAL A 462 -8.51 12.58 0.38
CA VAL A 462 -8.86 12.93 -1.01
C VAL A 462 -10.14 13.75 -0.97
N ASP A 463 -10.04 15.03 -1.32
CA ASP A 463 -11.13 15.99 -1.09
C ASP A 463 -12.43 15.62 -1.81
N ASP A 464 -12.36 14.93 -2.94
CA ASP A 464 -13.53 14.45 -3.69
C ASP A 464 -14.35 13.45 -2.88
N VAL A 465 -13.69 12.54 -2.14
CA VAL A 465 -14.34 11.62 -1.19
C VAL A 465 -14.86 12.40 0.01
N ARG A 466 -14.04 13.31 0.57
CA ARG A 466 -14.40 14.11 1.76
C ARG A 466 -15.66 14.94 1.54
N ARG A 467 -15.83 15.55 0.37
CA ARG A 467 -17.04 16.32 0.02
C ARG A 467 -18.31 15.47 0.05
N GLN A 468 -18.20 14.17 -0.22
CA GLN A 468 -19.33 13.26 -0.18
C GLN A 468 -19.65 12.76 1.23
N ILE A 469 -18.63 12.45 2.04
CA ILE A 469 -18.83 11.77 3.34
C ILE A 469 -18.85 12.73 4.55
N CYS A 470 -18.12 13.85 4.49
CA CYS A 470 -17.95 14.81 5.58
C CYS A 470 -17.62 16.24 5.08
N PRO A 471 -18.53 16.90 4.33
CA PRO A 471 -18.25 18.19 3.68
C PRO A 471 -17.90 19.35 4.62
N ASN A 472 -18.26 19.27 5.91
CA ASN A 472 -17.98 20.32 6.89
C ASN A 472 -16.68 20.08 7.68
N LYS A 473 -15.92 19.02 7.38
CA LYS A 473 -14.59 18.81 7.95
C LYS A 473 -13.55 19.63 7.17
N LEU A 474 -12.39 19.84 7.80
CA LEU A 474 -11.21 20.42 7.16
C LEU A 474 -10.85 19.70 5.85
N SER A 475 -10.31 20.43 4.89
CA SER A 475 -9.71 19.91 3.66
C SER A 475 -8.46 19.08 3.94
N THR A 476 -8.00 18.35 2.92
CA THR A 476 -6.74 17.60 2.99
C THR A 476 -5.55 18.54 3.28
N ALA A 477 -5.50 19.71 2.64
CA ALA A 477 -4.42 20.67 2.84
C ALA A 477 -4.38 21.23 4.27
N GLU A 478 -5.54 21.54 4.85
CA GLU A 478 -5.65 22.00 6.24
C GLU A 478 -5.27 20.89 7.23
N TRP A 479 -5.62 19.63 6.95
CA TRP A 479 -5.20 18.50 7.78
C TRP A 479 -3.68 18.35 7.78
N ILE A 480 -3.06 18.40 6.59
CA ILE A 480 -1.60 18.38 6.44
C ILE A 480 -0.97 19.54 7.20
N GLN A 481 -1.54 20.75 7.14
CA GLN A 481 -1.04 21.93 7.85
C GLN A 481 -1.03 21.70 9.38
N VAL A 482 -2.11 21.15 9.95
CA VAL A 482 -2.18 20.89 11.39
C VAL A 482 -1.12 19.87 11.82
N ILE A 483 -1.02 18.75 11.11
CA ILE A 483 -0.09 17.66 11.44
C ILE A 483 1.36 18.09 11.31
N THR A 484 1.73 18.70 10.17
CA THR A 484 3.11 19.16 9.94
C THR A 484 3.51 20.26 10.93
N THR A 485 2.58 21.13 11.32
CA THR A 485 2.82 22.15 12.36
C THR A 485 3.02 21.51 13.73
N ALA A 486 2.21 20.51 14.10
CA ALA A 486 2.39 19.75 15.34
C ALA A 486 3.78 19.09 15.39
N HIS A 487 4.18 18.42 14.31
CA HIS A 487 5.50 17.78 14.22
C HIS A 487 6.64 18.79 14.36
N ARG A 488 6.54 19.95 13.70
CA ARG A 488 7.56 21.02 13.75
C ARG A 488 7.81 21.56 15.15
N ILE A 489 6.76 21.63 15.98
CA ILE A 489 6.88 22.07 17.38
C ILE A 489 7.12 20.91 18.36
N GLY A 490 7.40 19.70 17.85
CA GLY A 490 7.77 18.53 18.63
C GLY A 490 6.60 17.79 19.28
N ILE A 491 5.38 17.95 18.78
CA ILE A 491 4.23 17.11 19.16
C ILE A 491 4.17 15.95 18.17
N ARG A 492 4.26 14.71 18.68
CA ARG A 492 4.12 13.50 17.85
C ARG A 492 2.65 13.24 17.56
N THR A 493 2.37 12.60 16.42
CA THR A 493 1.00 12.20 16.07
C THR A 493 0.92 10.73 15.66
N THR A 494 -0.30 10.22 15.56
CA THR A 494 -0.60 8.98 14.82
C THR A 494 -1.18 9.34 13.44
N ALA A 495 -1.29 8.38 12.53
CA ALA A 495 -2.00 8.53 11.27
C ALA A 495 -3.13 7.49 11.20
N THR A 496 -4.27 7.84 10.63
CA THR A 496 -5.41 6.90 10.51
C THR A 496 -5.99 6.89 9.11
N MET A 497 -6.49 5.75 8.66
CA MET A 497 -7.28 5.64 7.43
C MET A 497 -8.58 4.90 7.72
N MET A 498 -9.71 5.58 7.51
CA MET A 498 -11.02 4.93 7.48
C MET A 498 -11.30 4.48 6.05
N PHE A 499 -11.54 3.18 5.86
CA PHE A 499 -11.69 2.58 4.53
C PHE A 499 -12.79 1.50 4.51
N GLY A 500 -13.18 1.08 3.31
CA GLY A 500 -14.29 0.17 3.07
C GLY A 500 -15.64 0.88 2.99
N HIS A 501 -15.66 2.16 2.59
CA HIS A 501 -16.88 2.91 2.35
C HIS A 501 -17.09 3.17 0.85
N ILE A 502 -17.15 4.43 0.41
CA ILE A 502 -17.37 4.80 -0.99
C ILE A 502 -16.10 4.91 -1.83
N GLU A 503 -14.92 4.73 -1.24
CA GLU A 503 -13.62 4.97 -1.89
C GLU A 503 -13.09 3.70 -2.57
N GLY A 504 -12.30 3.87 -3.64
CA GLY A 504 -11.54 2.79 -4.27
C GLY A 504 -10.09 2.74 -3.82
N TRP A 505 -9.34 1.79 -4.38
CA TRP A 505 -7.90 1.67 -4.18
C TRP A 505 -7.08 2.90 -4.61
N PRO A 506 -7.40 3.60 -5.73
CA PRO A 506 -6.67 4.81 -6.11
C PRO A 506 -6.71 5.89 -5.02
N GLU A 507 -7.83 6.04 -4.31
CA GLU A 507 -7.97 7.00 -3.22
C GLU A 507 -7.22 6.55 -1.96
N ARG A 508 -7.24 5.24 -1.64
CA ARG A 508 -6.46 4.67 -0.53
C ARG A 508 -4.96 4.84 -0.76
N ILE A 509 -4.47 4.57 -1.97
CA ILE A 509 -3.05 4.75 -2.32
C ILE A 509 -2.65 6.23 -2.16
N ARG A 510 -3.48 7.17 -2.63
CA ARG A 510 -3.24 8.61 -2.41
C ARG A 510 -3.22 9.00 -0.95
N HIS A 511 -4.12 8.44 -0.13
CA HIS A 511 -4.07 8.62 1.31
C HIS A 511 -2.72 8.16 1.88
N LEU A 512 -2.30 6.93 1.57
CA LEU A 512 -1.03 6.38 2.06
C LEU A 512 0.17 7.22 1.60
N GLU A 513 0.14 7.74 0.37
CA GLU A 513 1.16 8.65 -0.16
C GLU A 513 1.25 9.95 0.64
N VAL A 514 0.13 10.59 0.96
CA VAL A 514 0.10 11.79 1.80
C VAL A 514 0.74 11.53 3.17
N ILE A 515 0.38 10.43 3.83
CA ILE A 515 0.94 10.05 5.13
C ILE A 515 2.45 9.79 5.02
N ARG A 516 2.87 9.02 4.02
CA ARG A 516 4.29 8.70 3.80
C ARG A 516 5.11 9.97 3.53
N ASN A 517 4.61 10.88 2.71
CA ASN A 517 5.32 12.12 2.37
C ASN A 517 5.54 12.99 3.61
N ILE A 518 4.50 13.16 4.45
CA ILE A 518 4.66 13.84 5.74
C ILE A 518 5.67 13.10 6.63
N GLN A 519 5.65 11.77 6.66
CA GLN A 519 6.56 10.99 7.47
C GLN A 519 8.02 11.14 7.02
N LEU A 520 8.27 11.14 5.71
CA LEU A 520 9.60 11.39 5.15
C LEU A 520 10.10 12.81 5.44
N GLU A 521 9.21 13.80 5.45
CA GLU A 521 9.55 15.19 5.75
C GLU A 521 9.82 15.42 7.25
N THR A 522 8.96 14.87 8.11
CA THR A 522 8.89 15.28 9.53
C THR A 522 9.29 14.20 10.52
N GLY A 523 9.21 12.92 10.13
CA GLY A 523 9.40 11.77 11.02
C GLY A 523 8.42 11.71 12.20
N GLY A 524 7.35 12.52 12.18
CA GLY A 524 6.53 12.85 13.34
C GLY A 524 5.42 11.85 13.67
N PHE A 525 5.05 10.96 12.73
CA PHE A 525 4.12 9.87 13.02
C PHE A 525 4.80 8.77 13.84
N THR A 526 4.04 8.22 14.78
CA THR A 526 4.41 7.09 15.63
C THR A 526 3.89 5.77 15.07
N GLU A 527 2.69 5.79 14.49
CA GLU A 527 2.00 4.63 13.91
C GLU A 527 0.99 4.99 12.84
N PHE A 528 0.62 3.99 12.05
CA PHE A 528 -0.53 3.99 11.16
C PHE A 528 -1.62 3.05 11.70
N VAL A 529 -2.83 3.59 11.90
CA VAL A 529 -3.98 2.87 12.43
C VAL A 529 -5.01 2.66 11.33
N MET A 530 -5.31 1.39 11.07
CA MET A 530 -6.34 1.00 10.11
C MET A 530 -7.72 0.97 10.75
N LEU A 531 -8.69 1.65 10.13
CA LEU A 531 -10.06 1.76 10.65
C LEU A 531 -11.08 1.26 9.61
N PRO A 532 -11.37 -0.05 9.55
CA PRO A 532 -12.46 -0.57 8.72
C PRO A 532 -13.79 0.13 9.02
N PHE A 533 -14.51 0.54 7.97
CA PHE A 533 -15.79 1.22 8.10
C PHE A 533 -16.86 0.29 8.69
N VAL A 534 -17.54 0.76 9.73
CA VAL A 534 -18.67 0.07 10.37
C VAL A 534 -19.96 0.66 9.82
N SER A 535 -20.69 -0.13 9.04
CA SER A 535 -21.80 0.36 8.22
C SER A 535 -23.16 0.44 8.93
N PHE A 536 -23.39 -0.39 9.96
CA PHE A 536 -24.72 -0.75 10.47
C PHE A 536 -25.64 0.44 10.84
N ASN A 537 -25.15 1.43 11.59
CA ASN A 537 -25.97 2.56 12.08
C ASN A 537 -25.56 3.92 11.48
N THR A 538 -25.19 3.95 10.20
CA THR A 538 -24.67 5.19 9.57
C THR A 538 -25.56 5.69 8.44
N ARG A 539 -25.68 7.03 8.33
CA ARG A 539 -26.39 7.67 7.21
C ARG A 539 -25.71 7.37 5.87
N LEU A 540 -24.39 7.23 5.89
CA LEU A 540 -23.58 6.91 4.72
C LEU A 540 -23.95 5.54 4.16
N ALA A 541 -24.00 4.51 4.99
CA ALA A 541 -24.36 3.17 4.55
C ALA A 541 -25.79 3.10 4.00
N HIS A 542 -26.75 3.79 4.63
CA HIS A 542 -28.11 3.86 4.09
C HIS A 542 -28.17 4.59 2.75
N ARG A 543 -27.45 5.71 2.60
CA ARG A 543 -27.45 6.51 1.36
C ARG A 543 -26.86 5.77 0.17
N TYR A 544 -25.74 5.06 0.39
CA TYR A 544 -24.99 4.37 -0.67
C TYR A 544 -25.21 2.85 -0.70
N ARG A 545 -26.12 2.33 0.15
CA ARG A 545 -26.42 0.89 0.30
C ARG A 545 -25.17 0.04 0.58
N LEU A 546 -24.32 0.53 1.48
CA LEU A 546 -23.04 -0.13 1.80
C LEU A 546 -23.25 -1.27 2.81
N GLY A 547 -22.59 -2.40 2.55
CA GLY A 547 -22.48 -3.53 3.47
C GLY A 547 -21.22 -3.46 4.36
N PRO A 548 -21.03 -4.43 5.27
CA PRO A 548 -19.76 -4.56 5.99
C PRO A 548 -18.63 -4.95 5.02
N ILE A 549 -17.44 -4.42 5.25
CA ILE A 549 -16.22 -4.84 4.54
C ILE A 549 -15.82 -6.26 4.98
N SER A 550 -15.34 -7.07 4.04
CA SER A 550 -14.88 -8.42 4.35
C SER A 550 -13.56 -8.39 5.12
N LEU A 551 -13.33 -9.37 6.00
CA LEU A 551 -12.06 -9.50 6.70
C LEU A 551 -10.88 -9.68 5.73
N GLU A 552 -11.09 -10.37 4.61
CA GLU A 552 -10.04 -10.53 3.59
C GLU A 552 -9.59 -9.19 3.00
N GLU A 553 -10.53 -8.30 2.67
CA GLU A 553 -10.20 -6.97 2.18
C GLU A 553 -9.46 -6.14 3.24
N VAL A 554 -9.84 -6.25 4.51
CA VAL A 554 -9.10 -5.61 5.61
C VAL A 554 -7.66 -6.13 5.70
N LEU A 555 -7.46 -7.44 5.59
CA LEU A 555 -6.12 -8.04 5.60
C LEU A 555 -5.29 -7.63 4.38
N LYS A 556 -5.91 -7.46 3.20
CA LYS A 556 -5.28 -6.91 2.00
C LYS A 556 -4.81 -5.47 2.21
N VAL A 557 -5.65 -4.60 2.76
CA VAL A 557 -5.28 -3.22 3.10
C VAL A 557 -4.11 -3.19 4.10
N ASN A 558 -4.10 -4.10 5.07
CA ASN A 558 -3.00 -4.23 6.03
C ASN A 558 -1.67 -4.60 5.36
N ALA A 559 -1.69 -5.67 4.57
CA ALA A 559 -0.50 -6.15 3.90
C ALA A 559 0.03 -5.12 2.91
N TYR A 560 -0.87 -4.49 2.15
CA TYR A 560 -0.50 -3.41 1.24
C TYR A 560 0.08 -2.21 1.98
N SER A 561 -0.49 -1.80 3.13
CA SER A 561 0.04 -0.70 3.95
C SER A 561 1.45 -1.01 4.45
N ARG A 562 1.72 -2.26 4.87
CA ARG A 562 3.07 -2.72 5.25
C ARG A 562 4.05 -2.61 4.09
N LEU A 563 3.69 -3.12 2.91
CA LEU A 563 4.53 -3.04 1.72
C LEU A 563 4.75 -1.58 1.28
N PHE A 564 3.74 -0.73 1.43
CA PHE A 564 3.78 0.67 1.02
C PHE A 564 4.64 1.55 1.92
N PHE A 565 4.48 1.43 3.25
CA PHE A 565 5.25 2.21 4.21
C PHE A 565 6.64 1.65 4.45
N GLY A 566 6.79 0.32 4.43
CA GLY A 566 8.04 -0.36 4.70
C GLY A 566 8.74 0.18 5.96
N LYS A 567 9.96 0.68 5.77
CA LYS A 567 10.80 1.26 6.84
C LYS A 567 10.41 2.70 7.23
N ASP A 568 9.63 3.40 6.42
CA ASP A 568 9.35 4.83 6.60
C ASP A 568 8.35 5.03 7.75
N LEU A 569 7.39 4.12 7.90
CA LEU A 569 6.45 4.05 9.03
C LEU A 569 6.26 2.60 9.45
N VAL A 570 7.04 2.17 10.45
CA VAL A 570 7.16 0.75 10.80
C VAL A 570 6.00 0.22 11.62
N ASN A 571 5.31 1.04 12.40
CA ASN A 571 4.25 0.59 13.29
C ASN A 571 2.90 0.65 12.58
N ILE A 572 2.28 -0.51 12.42
CA ILE A 572 0.94 -0.67 11.85
C ILE A 572 0.07 -1.36 12.89
N GLN A 573 -0.93 -0.61 13.37
CA GLN A 573 -1.87 -1.04 14.39
C GLN A 573 -3.15 -1.56 13.75
N ASN A 574 -3.57 -2.74 14.22
CA ASN A 574 -4.88 -3.28 13.89
C ASN A 574 -5.97 -2.71 14.82
N SER A 575 -7.23 -2.83 14.39
CA SER A 575 -8.37 -2.39 15.18
C SER A 575 -9.22 -3.58 15.60
N TRP A 576 -8.81 -4.30 16.65
CA TRP A 576 -9.53 -5.48 17.14
C TRP A 576 -11.01 -5.21 17.46
N VAL A 577 -11.36 -3.99 17.88
CA VAL A 577 -12.76 -3.56 18.10
C VAL A 577 -13.61 -3.53 16.83
N LYS A 578 -12.99 -3.49 15.65
CA LYS A 578 -13.68 -3.46 14.35
C LYS A 578 -13.68 -4.82 13.67
N ILE A 579 -12.67 -5.66 13.94
CA ILE A 579 -12.43 -6.92 13.21
C ILE A 579 -12.50 -8.17 14.10
N GLY A 580 -12.71 -7.99 15.40
CA GLY A 580 -12.65 -9.03 16.40
C GLY A 580 -11.23 -9.50 16.72
N VAL A 581 -11.10 -10.25 17.82
CA VAL A 581 -9.81 -10.82 18.26
C VAL A 581 -9.23 -11.77 17.21
N GLU A 582 -10.04 -12.61 16.58
CA GLU A 582 -9.56 -13.53 15.54
C GLU A 582 -9.08 -12.79 14.29
N GLY A 583 -9.76 -11.70 13.90
CA GLY A 583 -9.30 -10.83 12.82
C GLY A 583 -7.97 -10.16 13.16
N ALA A 584 -7.82 -9.69 14.41
CA ALA A 584 -6.58 -9.10 14.91
C ALA A 584 -5.42 -10.10 14.90
N ILE A 585 -5.64 -11.33 15.38
CA ILE A 585 -4.65 -12.43 15.31
C ILE A 585 -4.19 -12.68 13.87
N ARG A 586 -5.14 -12.80 12.93
CA ARG A 586 -4.82 -13.01 11.50
C ARG A 586 -4.03 -11.84 10.91
N SER A 587 -4.33 -10.61 11.33
CA SER A 587 -3.64 -9.41 10.84
C SER A 587 -2.13 -9.38 11.16
N LEU A 588 -1.70 -10.09 12.21
CA LEU A 588 -0.28 -10.21 12.61
C LEU A 588 0.56 -11.08 11.66
N SER A 589 -0.09 -11.81 10.75
CA SER A 589 0.54 -12.50 9.63
C SER A 589 0.29 -11.80 8.29
N CYS A 590 -0.23 -10.58 8.34
CA CYS A 590 -0.55 -9.74 7.16
C CYS A 590 0.03 -8.33 7.32
N GLY A 591 1.16 -8.20 8.03
CA GLY A 591 1.93 -6.94 8.10
C GLY A 591 1.72 -6.07 9.35
N ALA A 592 0.71 -6.33 10.19
CA ALA A 592 0.54 -5.60 11.44
C ALA A 592 1.55 -6.05 12.50
N ASN A 593 2.00 -5.12 13.34
CA ASN A 593 2.92 -5.39 14.46
C ASN A 593 2.46 -4.76 15.78
N ASP A 594 1.24 -4.25 15.81
CA ASP A 594 0.62 -3.68 16.99
C ASP A 594 -0.83 -4.14 17.09
N PHE A 595 -1.17 -4.67 18.26
CA PHE A 595 -2.49 -5.21 18.57
C PHE A 595 -3.51 -4.13 18.97
N GLY A 596 -3.05 -2.93 19.29
CA GLY A 596 -3.86 -1.82 19.74
C GLY A 596 -3.97 -1.71 21.26
N GLY A 597 -4.99 -0.96 21.68
CA GLY A 597 -5.22 -0.63 23.09
C GLY A 597 -6.16 -1.57 23.83
N THR A 598 -6.12 -1.54 25.16
CA THR A 598 -7.18 -2.12 26.02
C THR A 598 -8.50 -1.34 25.92
N LEU A 599 -8.42 -0.05 25.54
CA LEU A 599 -9.49 0.90 25.25
C LEU A 599 -10.43 1.25 26.41
N MET A 600 -10.74 0.32 27.34
CA MET A 600 -11.55 0.42 28.57
C MET A 600 -12.98 0.98 28.43
N GLU A 601 -13.21 1.91 27.51
CA GLU A 601 -14.46 2.43 27.01
C GLU A 601 -14.29 2.73 25.50
N GLU A 602 -14.95 1.98 24.60
CA GLU A 602 -15.08 2.40 23.18
C GLU A 602 -16.54 2.70 22.85
N ASN A 603 -16.88 3.99 22.78
CA ASN A 603 -18.24 4.46 22.53
C ASN A 603 -18.48 4.82 21.06
N ILE A 604 -17.45 5.22 20.30
CA ILE A 604 -17.62 5.69 18.91
C ILE A 604 -17.98 4.52 18.00
N SER A 605 -17.17 3.45 17.99
CA SER A 605 -17.43 2.26 17.17
C SER A 605 -18.70 1.54 17.62
N ARG A 606 -19.00 1.51 18.92
CA ARG A 606 -20.25 0.94 19.45
C ARG A 606 -21.48 1.70 18.93
N SER A 607 -21.47 3.04 18.98
CA SER A 607 -22.56 3.86 18.44
C SER A 607 -22.73 3.68 16.93
N ALA A 608 -21.66 3.35 16.20
CA ALA A 608 -21.72 2.98 14.79
C ALA A 608 -22.21 1.53 14.54
N GLY A 609 -22.29 0.70 15.59
CA GLY A 609 -22.79 -0.68 15.53
C GLY A 609 -21.70 -1.76 15.51
N ALA A 610 -20.51 -1.51 16.05
CA ALA A 610 -19.49 -2.55 16.21
C ALA A 610 -19.88 -3.55 17.33
N ASP A 611 -19.82 -4.84 17.02
CA ASP A 611 -20.23 -5.92 17.94
C ASP A 611 -19.06 -6.48 18.79
N HIS A 612 -17.81 -6.10 18.48
CA HIS A 612 -16.61 -6.68 19.09
C HIS A 612 -16.13 -5.93 20.34
N GLY A 613 -16.86 -6.08 21.45
CA GLY A 613 -16.42 -5.69 22.80
C GLY A 613 -16.11 -4.19 23.01
N GLN A 614 -15.75 -3.83 24.25
CA GLN A 614 -15.33 -2.46 24.61
C GLN A 614 -14.04 -2.41 25.43
N PHE A 615 -13.56 -3.57 25.83
CA PHE A 615 -12.42 -3.75 26.70
C PHE A 615 -11.86 -5.15 26.50
N LEU A 616 -10.54 -5.24 26.38
CA LEU A 616 -9.77 -6.47 26.56
C LEU A 616 -8.79 -6.22 27.69
N THR A 617 -8.58 -7.21 28.55
CA THR A 617 -7.51 -7.12 29.55
C THR A 617 -6.15 -7.29 28.89
N ARG A 618 -5.11 -6.91 29.62
CA ARG A 618 -3.71 -7.17 29.27
C ARG A 618 -3.51 -8.65 28.91
N GLU A 619 -3.96 -9.55 29.77
CA GLU A 619 -3.78 -10.99 29.64
C GLU A 619 -4.47 -11.55 28.39
N GLU A 620 -5.65 -11.04 28.03
CA GLU A 620 -6.38 -11.43 26.83
C GLU A 620 -5.64 -11.01 25.55
N ILE A 621 -5.13 -9.78 25.50
CA ILE A 621 -4.31 -9.28 24.39
C ILE A 621 -3.03 -10.13 24.26
N GLU A 622 -2.32 -10.34 25.37
CA GLU A 622 -1.08 -11.14 25.33
C GLU A 622 -1.34 -12.59 24.93
N ALA A 623 -2.45 -13.19 25.37
CA ALA A 623 -2.85 -14.53 24.95
C ALA A 623 -3.15 -14.58 23.45
N ALA A 624 -3.83 -13.58 22.90
CA ALA A 624 -4.10 -13.49 21.46
C ALA A 624 -2.80 -13.36 20.64
N ILE A 625 -1.86 -12.53 21.09
CA ILE A 625 -0.54 -12.38 20.45
C ILE A 625 0.24 -13.69 20.49
N ARG A 626 0.27 -14.40 21.64
CA ARG A 626 0.93 -15.71 21.75
C ARG A 626 0.29 -16.77 20.86
N ARG A 627 -1.05 -16.76 20.71
CA ARG A 627 -1.77 -17.64 19.77
C ARG A 627 -1.38 -17.40 18.31
N ALA A 628 -0.96 -16.18 17.96
CA ALA A 628 -0.40 -15.85 16.65
C ALA A 628 1.07 -16.31 16.47
N GLY A 629 1.68 -16.92 17.49
CA GLY A 629 3.09 -17.31 17.47
C GLY A 629 4.05 -16.12 17.62
N ARG A 630 3.61 -15.04 18.27
CA ARG A 630 4.37 -13.79 18.44
C ARG A 630 4.67 -13.49 19.92
N ILE A 631 5.56 -12.56 20.17
CA ILE A 631 6.01 -12.14 21.50
C ILE A 631 5.27 -10.85 21.91
N PRO A 632 4.36 -10.89 22.90
CA PRO A 632 3.67 -9.68 23.35
C PRO A 632 4.60 -8.77 24.15
N MET A 633 4.57 -7.47 23.86
CA MET A 633 5.26 -6.45 24.66
C MET A 633 4.37 -5.23 24.87
N GLU A 634 4.26 -4.77 26.11
CA GLU A 634 3.61 -3.50 26.41
C GLU A 634 4.47 -2.33 25.92
N ARG A 635 3.84 -1.30 25.36
CA ARG A 635 4.48 -0.04 24.96
C ARG A 635 3.77 1.16 25.58
N ASP A 636 4.48 2.28 25.63
CA ASP A 636 3.84 3.58 25.79
C ASP A 636 3.32 4.13 24.44
N THR A 637 2.71 5.32 24.45
CA THR A 637 2.17 6.00 23.27
C THR A 637 3.24 6.35 22.23
N LEU A 638 4.49 6.52 22.66
CA LEU A 638 5.62 6.86 21.79
C LEU A 638 6.44 5.63 21.38
N TYR A 639 5.89 4.43 21.58
CA TYR A 639 6.48 3.14 21.23
C TYR A 639 7.74 2.76 22.02
N ASN A 640 7.95 3.34 23.21
CA ASN A 640 8.94 2.81 24.13
C ASN A 640 8.38 1.57 24.83
N LEU A 641 9.15 0.49 24.87
CA LEU A 641 8.73 -0.76 25.51
C LEU A 641 8.73 -0.61 27.05
N ILE A 642 7.65 -1.10 27.68
CA ILE A 642 7.45 -1.11 29.13
C ILE A 642 7.76 -2.53 29.65
N GLY A 643 8.70 -2.64 30.59
CA GLY A 643 9.09 -3.91 31.22
C GLY A 643 10.59 -4.23 31.18
N PRO A 644 11.04 -5.32 31.84
CA PRO A 644 12.47 -5.64 31.97
C PRO A 644 13.13 -6.00 30.62
N SER A 645 14.31 -5.43 30.37
CA SER A 645 15.13 -5.55 29.14
C SER A 645 15.55 -6.96 28.71
N SER A 646 15.15 -8.03 29.39
CA SER A 646 15.61 -9.40 29.13
C SER A 646 14.97 -10.08 27.91
N ALA A 647 14.03 -9.44 27.23
CA ALA A 647 13.43 -9.92 25.97
C ALA A 647 14.09 -9.33 24.71
N ARG A 648 15.23 -8.61 24.85
CA ARG A 648 15.93 -7.92 23.75
C ARG A 648 16.95 -8.78 22.97
N THR A 649 16.89 -10.11 23.07
CA THR A 649 17.80 -11.04 22.38
C THR A 649 17.08 -11.90 21.37
#